data_AF-A0A946CS19-F1
#
_entry.id   AF-A0A946CS19-F1
#
_cell.length_a   1.000
_cell.length_b   1.000
_cell.length_c   1.000
_cell.angle_alpha   90.00
_cell.angle_beta   90.00
_cell.angle_gamma   90.00
#
_symmetry.space_group_name_H-M   'P 1'
#
loop_
_entity.id
_entity.type
_entity.pdbx_description
1 polymer ?
#
loop_
_entity_poly.entity_id
_entity_poly.type
_entity_poly.pdbx_seq_one_letter_code
_entity_poly.pdbx_strand_id
1 'polypeptide(L)'
;VNAPRGFAIQARVSMESLGEHGEIVPTAGTLLAYEMPSGPGIRTDGFGYVGYKTSSSFDTLLVKVIGHAIDSKPAAVVNRIIRALSELRIEGISTNVDLLRNIIKHPDFLSGRVHTRWYEEQINVLNKRDDEYKDRLFPGDKDNLQELKTGYTGARVDGNDPLALFKYDAGEKSKNTGTADVNPSVMQGDAVGIVSPIKGTVVSIEVVKDEKVGDGQPIIVIEAMKMEHVVTADFDGIIRAVTVSAGDVVSDGDLILRIERLNGSSSRMITPNKVDPDLIRPDLQENIDRHAFTLDEYRPEAVSKRRSFGYRMIRESITQLVDEGTFKEYWPLIVARQHTRFDIDTLRKNTPADGLIAGIGSINGNLFKADSRAMVIAYDYTVLAGTQGARNHAKQDRMFSLAKRLKLPVVLFGEGGGGRPGEDPGGIEVGIDTDTFTQYAQLSGLVPLVAVVNGRCFAGNTALVASSDVIIATEGATLGMGGPAMIEGGGLGVYTPEEVGPMSFQVPNGVVDILVKDESAAVETAKKYLSYFQGTIDGWEVSDQKPLRHEVPENRLRLYDMREIITTLADVDSFLEIREKFGVGLITGFIRVEGRPLGVVANNPHHLAGAIDSAGADKGARFVQLCDAFDIPILSLMDCPGIMVGPDVERTALVRHALRMFNVGANISTPMFGVVVRKAYGLGVQAMCGASSGVPNFTVAWPTAEFAAMNIEGSVKLAFRKELMEIVDSDERRAYFDQRVEKAYDDAKAVNAASSGGVDEIIDPADTRAWIISGLNALPPLKKREGKKHPYIDPW
;
A
#
# COMPACT_ATOMS: atom_id res chain seq x y z
N VAL A 1 -22.22 -4.75 -0.02
CA VAL A 1 -22.36 -6.22 -0.15
C VAL A 1 -23.83 -6.55 0.05
N ASN A 2 -24.48 -7.24 -0.90
CA ASN A 2 -25.94 -7.51 -0.85
C ASN A 2 -26.26 -8.61 0.18
N ALA A 3 -27.38 -8.46 0.91
CA ALA A 3 -27.86 -9.46 1.86
C ALA A 3 -28.33 -10.76 1.15
N PRO A 4 -28.12 -11.95 1.75
CA PRO A 4 -28.54 -13.22 1.17
C PRO A 4 -30.07 -13.32 1.03
N ARG A 5 -30.52 -13.91 -0.09
CA ARG A 5 -31.95 -14.01 -0.48
C ARG A 5 -32.42 -15.48 -0.44
N GLY A 6 -32.77 -15.98 0.74
CA GLY A 6 -33.28 -17.34 0.94
C GLY A 6 -32.20 -18.37 1.31
N PHE A 7 -32.46 -19.66 1.03
CA PHE A 7 -31.59 -20.78 1.40
C PHE A 7 -31.04 -21.52 0.16
N ALA A 8 -29.83 -22.03 0.27
CA ALA A 8 -29.21 -22.91 -0.72
C ALA A 8 -28.56 -24.12 -0.04
N ILE A 9 -28.68 -25.30 -0.66
CA ILE A 9 -28.00 -26.54 -0.24
C ILE A 9 -27.18 -27.02 -1.43
N GLN A 10 -25.87 -27.21 -1.22
CA GLN A 10 -24.98 -27.85 -2.18
C GLN A 10 -24.66 -29.28 -1.71
N ALA A 11 -25.08 -30.26 -2.49
CA ALA A 11 -24.71 -31.67 -2.33
C ALA A 11 -23.48 -31.97 -3.21
N ARG A 12 -22.43 -32.55 -2.63
CA ARG A 12 -21.20 -32.94 -3.33
C ARG A 12 -21.26 -34.43 -3.63
N VAL A 13 -21.62 -34.77 -4.86
CA VAL A 13 -21.68 -36.14 -5.33
C VAL A 13 -20.27 -36.58 -5.72
N SER A 14 -19.76 -37.57 -5.00
CA SER A 14 -18.41 -38.10 -5.15
C SER A 14 -18.46 -39.56 -5.62
N MET A 15 -17.39 -39.98 -6.30
CA MET A 15 -17.16 -41.34 -6.80
C MET A 15 -16.72 -42.24 -5.65
N GLU A 16 -17.60 -42.49 -4.69
CA GLU A 16 -17.29 -43.17 -3.44
C GLU A 16 -18.35 -44.23 -3.13
N SER A 17 -17.93 -45.35 -2.55
CA SER A 17 -18.83 -46.32 -1.92
C SER A 17 -18.66 -46.30 -0.40
N LEU A 18 -19.74 -46.58 0.34
CA LEU A 18 -19.68 -46.79 1.79
C LEU A 18 -19.54 -48.28 2.11
N GLY A 19 -18.58 -48.63 2.96
CA GLY A 19 -18.44 -49.96 3.56
C GLY A 19 -19.41 -50.18 4.73
N GLU A 20 -19.48 -51.41 5.25
CA GLU A 20 -20.43 -51.81 6.30
C GLU A 20 -20.31 -51.01 7.61
N HIS A 21 -19.12 -50.47 7.94
CA HIS A 21 -18.90 -49.64 9.14
C HIS A 21 -18.72 -48.14 8.84
N GLY A 22 -19.05 -47.69 7.62
CA GLY A 22 -19.00 -46.28 7.24
C GLY A 22 -17.66 -45.79 6.68
N GLU A 23 -16.72 -46.71 6.39
CA GLU A 23 -15.53 -46.38 5.60
C GLU A 23 -15.92 -45.91 4.18
N ILE A 24 -15.31 -44.82 3.74
CA ILE A 24 -15.48 -44.27 2.39
C ILE A 24 -14.37 -44.80 1.51
N VAL A 25 -14.74 -45.55 0.46
CA VAL A 25 -13.79 -46.13 -0.51
C VAL A 25 -13.92 -45.39 -1.83
N PRO A 26 -12.84 -44.75 -2.34
CA PRO A 26 -12.83 -44.18 -3.68
C PRO A 26 -13.13 -45.24 -4.73
N THR A 27 -13.95 -44.90 -5.70
CA THR A 27 -14.29 -45.74 -6.84
C THR A 27 -13.91 -45.03 -8.13
N ALA A 28 -13.53 -45.83 -9.12
CA ALA A 28 -13.14 -45.35 -10.44
C ALA A 28 -13.70 -46.31 -11.49
N GLY A 29 -13.95 -45.81 -12.68
CA GLY A 29 -14.56 -46.57 -13.77
C GLY A 29 -15.06 -45.70 -14.90
N THR A 30 -15.73 -46.31 -15.87
CA THR A 30 -16.29 -45.60 -17.03
C THR A 30 -17.72 -45.19 -16.74
N LEU A 31 -18.05 -43.91 -16.93
CA LEU A 31 -19.43 -43.43 -16.83
C LEU A 31 -20.26 -44.00 -17.99
N LEU A 32 -21.16 -44.94 -17.70
CA LEU A 32 -22.07 -45.56 -18.67
C LEU A 32 -23.34 -44.72 -18.90
N ALA A 33 -23.74 -43.96 -17.89
CA ALA A 33 -24.78 -42.93 -17.96
C ALA A 33 -24.36 -41.75 -17.07
N TYR A 34 -24.65 -40.53 -17.50
CA TYR A 34 -24.36 -39.30 -16.76
C TYR A 34 -25.40 -38.23 -17.12
N GLU A 35 -26.55 -38.26 -16.46
CA GLU A 35 -27.69 -37.36 -16.68
C GLU A 35 -27.90 -36.47 -15.45
N MET A 36 -27.79 -35.15 -15.65
CA MET A 36 -27.82 -34.18 -14.55
C MET A 36 -29.25 -33.67 -14.30
N PRO A 37 -29.66 -33.46 -13.03
CA PRO A 37 -30.94 -32.85 -12.72
C PRO A 37 -30.96 -31.39 -13.18
N SER A 38 -32.14 -30.93 -13.60
CA SER A 38 -32.34 -29.58 -14.12
C SER A 38 -33.68 -28.96 -13.68
N GLY A 39 -33.90 -27.71 -14.06
CA GLY A 39 -35.12 -26.98 -13.79
C GLY A 39 -34.97 -25.84 -12.76
N PRO A 40 -36.05 -25.09 -12.50
CA PRO A 40 -35.99 -23.88 -11.68
C PRO A 40 -35.48 -24.14 -10.27
N GLY A 41 -34.48 -23.37 -9.85
CA GLY A 41 -33.91 -23.49 -8.52
C GLY A 41 -32.85 -24.58 -8.36
N ILE A 42 -32.44 -25.26 -9.45
CA ILE A 42 -31.38 -26.28 -9.46
C ILE A 42 -30.24 -25.83 -10.37
N ARG A 43 -29.00 -25.95 -9.89
CA ARG A 43 -27.75 -25.75 -10.64
C ARG A 43 -26.87 -26.97 -10.45
N THR A 44 -26.19 -27.41 -11.50
CA THR A 44 -25.22 -28.50 -11.45
C THR A 44 -23.87 -28.05 -12.01
N ASP A 45 -22.79 -28.45 -11.33
CA ASP A 45 -21.41 -28.16 -11.73
C ASP A 45 -20.60 -29.46 -11.61
N GLY A 46 -20.38 -30.16 -12.72
CA GLY A 46 -19.60 -31.41 -12.77
C GLY A 46 -18.84 -31.53 -14.08
N PHE A 47 -17.89 -32.47 -14.14
CA PHE A 47 -17.00 -32.64 -15.31
C PHE A 47 -17.30 -33.91 -16.14
N GLY A 48 -18.15 -34.81 -15.62
CA GLY A 48 -18.41 -36.11 -16.27
C GLY A 48 -19.17 -36.01 -17.59
N TYR A 49 -18.99 -37.02 -18.43
CA TYR A 49 -19.81 -37.28 -19.63
C TYR A 49 -19.78 -38.79 -19.93
N VAL A 50 -20.76 -39.30 -20.69
CA VAL A 50 -20.85 -40.73 -21.03
C VAL A 50 -19.58 -41.18 -21.78
N GLY A 51 -18.98 -42.27 -21.34
CA GLY A 51 -17.71 -42.80 -21.83
C GLY A 51 -16.46 -42.25 -21.14
N TYR A 52 -16.59 -41.25 -20.26
CA TYR A 52 -15.47 -40.72 -19.50
C TYR A 52 -14.94 -41.76 -18.49
N LYS A 53 -13.63 -42.04 -18.55
CA LYS A 53 -12.94 -42.89 -17.58
C LYS A 53 -12.45 -42.04 -16.42
N THR A 54 -13.03 -42.28 -15.26
CA THR A 54 -12.64 -41.64 -14.00
C THR A 54 -11.46 -42.37 -13.37
N SER A 55 -10.63 -41.67 -12.61
CA SER A 55 -9.42 -42.21 -11.97
C SER A 55 -9.47 -41.96 -10.47
N SER A 56 -8.95 -42.90 -9.67
CA SER A 56 -8.77 -42.76 -8.23
C SER A 56 -7.53 -41.93 -7.86
N SER A 57 -6.70 -41.56 -8.83
CA SER A 57 -5.50 -40.73 -8.63
C SER A 57 -5.82 -39.25 -8.39
N PHE A 58 -7.07 -38.83 -8.59
CA PHE A 58 -7.56 -37.46 -8.38
C PHE A 58 -8.70 -37.43 -7.37
N ASP A 59 -9.08 -36.23 -6.92
CA ASP A 59 -10.20 -36.03 -5.99
C ASP A 59 -11.50 -36.69 -6.50
N THR A 60 -12.24 -37.29 -5.59
CA THR A 60 -13.43 -38.11 -5.89
C THR A 60 -14.66 -37.28 -6.29
N LEU A 61 -14.64 -35.95 -6.12
CA LEU A 61 -15.78 -35.09 -6.41
C LEU A 61 -16.16 -35.13 -7.90
N LEU A 62 -17.34 -35.68 -8.22
CA LEU A 62 -17.80 -35.80 -9.61
C LEU A 62 -18.70 -34.64 -10.03
N VAL A 63 -19.67 -34.27 -9.18
CA VAL A 63 -20.62 -33.20 -9.45
C VAL A 63 -21.12 -32.52 -8.19
N LYS A 64 -21.27 -31.20 -8.25
CA LYS A 64 -22.00 -30.41 -7.25
C LYS A 64 -23.43 -30.20 -7.71
N VAL A 65 -24.41 -30.65 -6.92
CA VAL A 65 -25.83 -30.39 -7.15
C VAL A 65 -26.29 -29.33 -6.16
N ILE A 66 -26.76 -28.19 -6.66
CA ILE A 66 -27.07 -27.00 -5.86
C ILE A 66 -28.55 -26.68 -6.00
N GLY A 67 -29.30 -26.88 -4.92
CA GLY A 67 -30.69 -26.44 -4.82
C GLY A 67 -30.77 -25.09 -4.11
N HIS A 68 -31.59 -24.17 -4.62
CA HIS A 68 -31.87 -22.90 -3.94
C HIS A 68 -33.36 -22.56 -3.96
N ALA A 69 -33.83 -21.87 -2.92
CA ALA A 69 -35.20 -21.39 -2.81
C ALA A 69 -35.23 -20.01 -2.13
N ILE A 70 -35.99 -19.08 -2.73
CA ILE A 70 -36.29 -17.78 -2.14
C ILE A 70 -37.52 -17.96 -1.23
N ASP A 71 -37.30 -18.59 -0.08
CA ASP A 71 -38.32 -18.87 0.93
C ASP A 71 -37.77 -18.54 2.33
N SER A 72 -38.68 -18.26 3.26
CA SER A 72 -38.39 -18.03 4.68
C SER A 72 -38.09 -19.31 5.46
N LYS A 73 -38.41 -20.50 4.91
CA LYS A 73 -38.20 -21.80 5.56
C LYS A 73 -37.30 -22.74 4.74
N PRO A 74 -36.40 -23.52 5.37
CA PRO A 74 -35.47 -24.42 4.67
C PRO A 74 -36.14 -25.62 3.99
N ALA A 75 -37.39 -25.96 4.35
CA ALA A 75 -38.11 -27.11 3.79
C ALA A 75 -38.24 -27.05 2.24
N ALA A 76 -38.38 -25.84 1.68
CA ALA A 76 -38.50 -25.67 0.23
C ALA A 76 -37.20 -26.04 -0.51
N VAL A 77 -36.03 -25.69 0.04
CA VAL A 77 -34.74 -26.06 -0.56
C VAL A 77 -34.42 -27.55 -0.36
N VAL A 78 -34.79 -28.11 0.80
CA VAL A 78 -34.65 -29.55 1.11
C VAL A 78 -35.43 -30.41 0.10
N ASN A 79 -36.70 -30.10 -0.15
CA ASN A 79 -37.51 -30.87 -1.10
C ASN A 79 -36.97 -30.76 -2.53
N ARG A 80 -36.43 -29.59 -2.91
CA ARG A 80 -35.81 -29.37 -4.22
C ARG A 80 -34.53 -30.18 -4.40
N ILE A 81 -33.64 -30.17 -3.40
CA ILE A 81 -32.37 -30.90 -3.50
C ILE A 81 -32.59 -32.42 -3.46
N ILE A 82 -33.54 -32.91 -2.65
CA ILE A 82 -33.92 -34.34 -2.66
C ILE A 82 -34.48 -34.75 -4.02
N ARG A 83 -35.39 -33.95 -4.60
CA ARG A 83 -35.91 -34.20 -5.95
C ARG A 83 -34.78 -34.25 -6.98
N ALA A 84 -33.87 -33.28 -6.95
CA ALA A 84 -32.75 -33.20 -7.88
C ALA A 84 -31.81 -34.40 -7.74
N LEU A 85 -31.51 -34.84 -6.52
CA LEU A 85 -30.71 -36.05 -6.30
C LEU A 85 -31.43 -37.31 -6.79
N SER A 86 -32.77 -37.37 -6.77
CA SER A 86 -33.58 -38.47 -7.33
C SER A 86 -33.69 -38.47 -8.87
N GLU A 87 -33.37 -37.35 -9.52
CA GLU A 87 -33.33 -37.20 -10.98
C GLU A 87 -31.91 -37.38 -11.54
N LEU A 88 -30.89 -37.48 -10.68
CA LEU A 88 -29.50 -37.69 -11.06
C LEU A 88 -29.25 -39.15 -11.44
N ARG A 89 -28.89 -39.42 -12.71
CA ARG A 89 -28.55 -40.76 -13.19
C ARG A 89 -27.06 -40.88 -13.47
N ILE A 90 -26.36 -41.69 -12.69
CA ILE A 90 -24.94 -42.02 -12.88
C ILE A 90 -24.82 -43.54 -12.87
N GLU A 91 -24.31 -44.12 -13.96
CA GLU A 91 -24.08 -45.56 -14.09
C GLU A 91 -22.61 -45.85 -14.41
N GLY A 92 -22.13 -47.03 -14.03
CA GLY A 92 -20.76 -47.49 -14.29
C GLY A 92 -19.74 -47.23 -13.18
N ILE A 93 -20.12 -46.45 -12.15
CA ILE A 93 -19.35 -46.25 -10.92
C ILE A 93 -20.28 -46.11 -9.71
N SER A 94 -19.77 -46.33 -8.50
CA SER A 94 -20.52 -46.08 -7.27
C SER A 94 -20.41 -44.61 -6.87
N THR A 95 -21.45 -44.07 -6.22
CA THR A 95 -21.46 -42.70 -5.71
C THR A 95 -22.09 -42.60 -4.33
N ASN A 96 -21.80 -41.52 -3.62
CA ASN A 96 -22.34 -41.23 -2.29
C ASN A 96 -23.77 -40.62 -2.32
N VAL A 97 -24.50 -40.70 -3.44
CA VAL A 97 -25.82 -40.04 -3.61
C VAL A 97 -26.82 -40.45 -2.53
N ASP A 98 -26.88 -41.73 -2.19
CA ASP A 98 -27.82 -42.24 -1.18
C ASP A 98 -27.49 -41.74 0.23
N LEU A 99 -26.20 -41.64 0.56
CA LEU A 99 -25.75 -41.04 1.82
C LEU A 99 -26.20 -39.58 1.92
N LEU A 100 -26.06 -38.81 0.83
CA LEU A 100 -26.48 -37.40 0.79
C LEU A 100 -27.99 -37.26 0.99
N ARG A 101 -28.79 -38.14 0.39
CA ARG A 101 -30.25 -38.17 0.59
C ARG A 101 -30.62 -38.46 2.05
N ASN A 102 -29.95 -39.42 2.68
CA ASN A 102 -30.15 -39.79 4.09
C ASN A 102 -29.79 -38.65 5.04
N ILE A 103 -28.67 -37.95 4.79
CA ILE A 103 -28.26 -36.78 5.58
C ILE A 103 -29.31 -35.67 5.49
N ILE A 104 -29.73 -35.31 4.28
CA ILE A 104 -30.64 -34.18 4.04
C ILE A 104 -32.02 -34.42 4.67
N LYS A 105 -32.46 -35.68 4.76
CA LYS A 105 -33.74 -36.06 5.38
C LYS A 105 -33.69 -36.27 6.88
N HIS A 106 -32.51 -36.32 7.47
CA HIS A 106 -32.41 -36.58 8.90
C HIS A 106 -33.08 -35.44 9.71
N PRO A 107 -33.93 -35.74 10.71
CA PRO A 107 -34.63 -34.72 11.50
C PRO A 107 -33.69 -33.65 12.10
N ASP A 108 -32.47 -34.04 12.49
CA ASP A 108 -31.46 -33.11 13.01
C ASP A 108 -30.93 -32.15 11.94
N PHE A 109 -30.75 -32.61 10.70
CA PHE A 109 -30.37 -31.73 9.58
C PHE A 109 -31.48 -30.73 9.29
N LEU A 110 -32.74 -31.17 9.30
CA LEU A 110 -33.92 -30.32 9.07
C LEU A 110 -34.17 -29.30 10.18
N SER A 111 -33.79 -29.64 11.42
CA SER A 111 -33.94 -28.77 12.60
C SER A 111 -32.68 -27.95 12.92
N GLY A 112 -31.60 -28.09 12.15
CA GLY A 112 -30.34 -27.37 12.34
C GLY A 112 -29.53 -27.83 13.57
N ARG A 113 -29.77 -29.06 14.07
CA ARG A 113 -29.13 -29.63 15.26
C ARG A 113 -27.88 -30.48 14.94
N VAL A 114 -27.22 -30.20 13.82
CA VAL A 114 -26.01 -30.90 13.39
C VAL A 114 -24.74 -30.22 13.92
N HIS A 115 -23.75 -31.00 14.31
CA HIS A 115 -22.41 -30.54 14.71
C HIS A 115 -21.33 -31.38 14.04
N THR A 116 -20.06 -31.00 14.20
CA THR A 116 -18.94 -31.61 13.45
C THR A 116 -18.80 -33.12 13.63
N ARG A 117 -19.18 -33.66 14.80
CA ARG A 117 -19.18 -35.10 15.11
C ARG A 117 -20.48 -35.85 14.80
N TRP A 118 -21.53 -35.13 14.41
CA TRP A 118 -22.88 -35.70 14.24
C TRP A 118 -22.90 -36.79 13.15
N TYR A 119 -22.08 -36.63 12.11
CA TYR A 119 -21.95 -37.63 11.05
C TYR A 119 -21.46 -38.98 11.58
N GLU A 120 -20.40 -38.97 12.40
CA GLU A 120 -19.84 -40.19 13.00
C GLU A 120 -20.84 -40.83 13.99
N GLU A 121 -21.60 -40.01 14.72
CA GLU A 121 -22.63 -40.48 15.66
C GLU A 121 -23.84 -41.12 14.98
N GLN A 122 -24.21 -40.63 13.78
CA GLN A 122 -25.37 -41.11 13.03
C GLN A 122 -25.03 -42.08 11.90
N ILE A 123 -23.76 -42.46 11.72
CA ILE A 123 -23.31 -43.29 10.59
C ILE A 123 -24.12 -44.60 10.45
N ASN A 124 -24.49 -45.24 11.58
CA ASN A 124 -25.30 -46.46 11.60
C ASN A 124 -26.73 -46.26 11.08
N VAL A 125 -27.25 -45.04 11.15
CA VAL A 125 -28.57 -44.65 10.62
C VAL A 125 -28.43 -44.20 9.17
N LEU A 126 -27.38 -43.45 8.86
CA LEU A 126 -27.11 -42.87 7.54
C LEU A 126 -26.64 -43.91 6.51
N ASN A 127 -26.01 -45.01 6.95
CA ASN A 127 -25.51 -46.10 6.11
C ASN A 127 -26.59 -47.14 5.73
N LYS A 128 -27.85 -46.94 6.15
CA LYS A 128 -28.95 -47.82 5.73
C LYS A 128 -29.41 -47.46 4.32
N ARG A 129 -29.40 -48.44 3.42
CA ARG A 129 -30.05 -48.33 2.13
C ARG A 129 -31.55 -48.24 2.35
N ASP A 130 -32.13 -47.11 1.97
CA ASP A 130 -33.56 -46.85 2.09
C ASP A 130 -34.23 -47.15 0.74
N ASP A 131 -35.00 -48.24 0.68
CA ASP A 131 -35.67 -48.72 -0.54
C ASP A 131 -36.92 -47.90 -0.91
N GLU A 132 -37.29 -46.86 -0.13
CA GLU A 132 -38.48 -46.02 -0.40
C GLU A 132 -38.33 -45.06 -1.60
N TYR A 133 -37.15 -44.91 -2.19
CA TYR A 133 -36.95 -44.03 -3.36
C TYR A 133 -37.16 -44.77 -4.67
N LYS A 134 -38.32 -44.55 -5.30
CA LYS A 134 -38.46 -44.84 -6.73
C LYS A 134 -37.63 -43.82 -7.51
N ASP A 135 -36.52 -44.27 -8.09
CA ASP A 135 -35.77 -43.51 -9.09
C ASP A 135 -36.75 -43.02 -10.18
N ARG A 136 -36.79 -41.71 -10.42
CA ARG A 136 -37.66 -41.12 -11.45
C ARG A 136 -36.97 -41.15 -12.81
N LEU A 137 -36.54 -42.34 -13.21
CA LEU A 137 -35.86 -42.57 -14.48
C LEU A 137 -36.89 -42.82 -15.57
N PHE A 138 -36.89 -42.00 -16.62
CA PHE A 138 -37.60 -42.33 -17.85
C PHE A 138 -36.75 -43.37 -18.62
N PRO A 139 -37.27 -44.55 -18.98
CA PRO A 139 -36.50 -45.52 -19.75
C PRO A 139 -36.34 -44.99 -21.19
N GLY A 140 -35.13 -44.51 -21.51
CA GLY A 140 -34.69 -44.36 -22.89
C GLY A 140 -34.28 -45.72 -23.45
N ASP A 141 -34.73 -46.02 -24.67
CA ASP A 141 -34.60 -47.31 -25.35
C ASP A 141 -33.21 -47.95 -25.24
N LYS A 142 -33.22 -49.24 -24.90
CA LYS A 142 -32.10 -50.16 -25.08
C LYS A 142 -31.93 -50.39 -26.59
N ASP A 143 -31.10 -49.60 -27.26
CA ASP A 143 -30.45 -50.01 -28.51
C ASP A 143 -29.32 -49.03 -28.85
N ASN A 144 -28.08 -49.53 -28.74
CA ASN A 144 -26.83 -49.12 -29.41
C ASN A 144 -25.57 -49.43 -28.56
N LEU A 145 -25.56 -50.57 -27.87
CA LEU A 145 -24.33 -51.19 -27.37
C LEU A 145 -23.70 -52.07 -28.46
N GLN A 146 -23.35 -51.48 -29.60
CA GLN A 146 -22.38 -52.09 -30.53
C GLN A 146 -21.48 -51.00 -31.15
N GLU A 147 -20.17 -51.27 -31.05
CA GLU A 147 -19.04 -50.58 -31.68
C GLU A 147 -18.70 -49.15 -31.21
N LEU A 148 -18.16 -49.04 -29.99
CA LEU A 148 -17.15 -48.00 -29.70
C LEU A 148 -15.77 -48.60 -29.99
N LYS A 149 -15.23 -48.26 -31.17
CA LYS A 149 -13.82 -48.49 -31.51
C LYS A 149 -12.94 -47.88 -30.43
N THR A 150 -12.28 -48.71 -29.64
CA THR A 150 -11.19 -48.31 -28.78
C THR A 150 -9.93 -48.27 -29.63
N GLY A 151 -9.35 -47.08 -29.83
CA GLY A 151 -8.13 -46.97 -30.61
C GLY A 151 -7.79 -45.54 -31.00
N TYR A 152 -7.13 -44.82 -30.08
CA TYR A 152 -6.19 -43.75 -30.45
C TYR A 152 -5.01 -43.84 -29.48
N THR A 153 -4.02 -44.66 -29.82
CA THR A 153 -2.66 -44.51 -29.30
C THR A 153 -2.06 -43.27 -29.98
N GLY A 154 -1.50 -42.35 -29.19
CA GLY A 154 -0.80 -41.19 -29.73
C GLY A 154 0.36 -41.65 -30.61
N ALA A 155 0.51 -41.05 -31.78
CA ALA A 155 1.60 -41.44 -32.66
C ALA A 155 2.97 -41.04 -32.11
N ARG A 156 3.97 -41.83 -32.49
CA ARG A 156 5.38 -41.55 -32.20
C ARG A 156 5.82 -40.36 -33.05
N VAL A 157 6.08 -39.23 -32.41
CA VAL A 157 6.49 -37.98 -33.04
C VAL A 157 7.88 -37.62 -32.51
N ASP A 158 8.78 -37.18 -33.39
CA ASP A 158 10.14 -36.77 -33.00
C ASP A 158 10.10 -35.48 -32.18
N GLY A 159 10.43 -35.57 -30.89
CA GLY A 159 10.41 -34.45 -29.95
C GLY A 159 11.47 -33.37 -30.21
N ASN A 160 12.49 -33.66 -31.04
CA ASN A 160 13.52 -32.68 -31.40
C ASN A 160 13.14 -31.81 -32.61
N ASP A 161 12.04 -32.13 -33.31
CA ASP A 161 11.58 -31.37 -34.47
C ASP A 161 10.36 -30.49 -34.11
N PRO A 162 10.50 -29.15 -34.07
CA PRO A 162 9.41 -28.24 -33.71
C PRO A 162 8.25 -28.24 -34.74
N LEU A 163 8.40 -28.92 -35.88
CA LEU A 163 7.38 -29.08 -36.91
C LEU A 163 6.83 -30.50 -37.02
N ALA A 164 7.20 -31.40 -36.11
CA ALA A 164 6.84 -32.81 -36.19
C ALA A 164 5.32 -33.07 -36.19
N LEU A 165 4.54 -32.20 -35.53
CA LEU A 165 3.08 -32.18 -35.59
C LEU A 165 2.55 -31.97 -37.02
N PHE A 166 3.14 -31.03 -37.77
CA PHE A 166 2.71 -30.71 -39.13
C PHE A 166 3.12 -31.78 -40.14
N LYS A 167 4.26 -32.45 -39.91
CA LYS A 167 4.68 -33.61 -40.71
C LYS A 167 3.78 -34.83 -40.49
N TYR A 168 3.34 -35.07 -39.25
CA TYR A 168 2.39 -36.13 -38.93
C TYR A 168 1.02 -35.88 -39.58
N ASP A 169 0.52 -34.64 -39.48
CA ASP A 169 -0.76 -34.21 -40.07
C ASP A 169 -0.77 -34.31 -41.62
N ALA A 170 0.40 -34.15 -42.25
CA ALA A 170 0.59 -34.39 -43.68
C ALA A 170 0.64 -35.89 -44.06
N GLY A 171 1.07 -36.76 -43.15
CA GLY A 171 1.18 -38.21 -43.36
C GLY A 171 -0.13 -38.96 -43.16
N GLU A 172 -0.92 -38.60 -42.14
CA GLU A 172 -2.20 -39.26 -41.82
C GLU A 172 -3.27 -39.10 -42.90
N LYS A 173 -3.21 -38.04 -43.72
CA LYS A 173 -4.10 -37.89 -44.87
C LYS A 173 -3.89 -38.94 -45.99
N SER A 174 -2.91 -39.83 -45.89
CA SER A 174 -2.56 -40.75 -46.98
C SER A 174 -2.66 -42.26 -46.71
N LYS A 175 -2.81 -42.77 -45.48
CA LYS A 175 -2.88 -44.22 -45.27
C LYS A 175 -3.75 -44.61 -44.07
N ASN A 176 -4.74 -45.46 -44.35
CA ASN A 176 -5.59 -46.11 -43.35
C ASN A 176 -5.40 -47.63 -43.49
N THR A 177 -4.56 -48.23 -42.65
CA THR A 177 -4.44 -49.70 -42.50
C THR A 177 -4.03 -50.02 -41.07
N GLY A 178 -4.79 -50.93 -40.44
CA GLY A 178 -4.79 -51.18 -39.00
C GLY A 178 -3.79 -52.21 -38.46
N THR A 179 -4.24 -52.88 -37.38
CA THR A 179 -3.57 -53.83 -36.46
C THR A 179 -2.87 -53.14 -35.28
N ALA A 180 -2.81 -53.66 -34.04
CA ALA A 180 -3.31 -54.90 -33.43
C ALA A 180 -3.52 -54.65 -31.91
N ASP A 181 -4.48 -55.37 -31.33
CA ASP A 181 -4.64 -55.52 -29.87
C ASP A 181 -3.46 -56.27 -29.26
N VAL A 182 -2.83 -55.70 -28.22
CA VAL A 182 -2.04 -56.45 -27.24
C VAL A 182 -2.34 -55.88 -25.85
N ASN A 183 -2.95 -56.71 -25.02
CA ASN A 183 -3.14 -56.46 -23.60
C ASN A 183 -2.18 -57.41 -22.85
N PRO A 184 -1.01 -56.97 -22.34
CA PRO A 184 -0.09 -57.86 -21.66
C PRO A 184 -0.46 -57.98 -20.19
N SER A 185 -0.70 -59.22 -19.75
CA SER A 185 -0.89 -59.57 -18.34
C SER A 185 0.32 -59.14 -17.48
N VAL A 186 0.04 -58.55 -16.31
CA VAL A 186 1.03 -57.97 -15.37
C VAL A 186 1.83 -59.02 -14.58
N MET A 187 1.53 -60.32 -14.69
CA MET A 187 2.24 -61.40 -13.99
C MET A 187 2.66 -62.52 -14.94
N GLN A 188 3.97 -62.86 -14.93
CA GLN A 188 4.51 -64.06 -15.56
C GLN A 188 5.75 -64.53 -14.76
N GLY A 189 5.57 -65.43 -13.80
CA GLY A 189 6.64 -65.91 -12.90
C GLY A 189 6.97 -64.97 -11.74
N ASP A 190 8.21 -65.01 -11.23
CA ASP A 190 8.70 -64.23 -10.07
C ASP A 190 9.08 -62.77 -10.39
N ALA A 191 8.76 -62.27 -11.59
CA ALA A 191 9.07 -60.91 -12.03
C ALA A 191 7.85 -59.97 -11.94
N VAL A 192 8.03 -58.80 -11.34
CA VAL A 192 7.01 -57.75 -11.15
C VAL A 192 7.09 -56.74 -12.29
N GLY A 193 5.94 -56.34 -12.85
CA GLY A 193 5.87 -55.28 -13.85
C GLY A 193 5.90 -53.89 -13.21
N ILE A 194 6.82 -53.03 -13.65
CA ILE A 194 6.80 -51.58 -13.36
C ILE A 194 6.03 -50.90 -14.48
N VAL A 195 5.01 -50.13 -14.09
CA VAL A 195 4.12 -49.41 -15.00
C VAL A 195 4.41 -47.92 -15.00
N SER A 196 3.97 -47.21 -16.03
CA SER A 196 4.06 -45.76 -16.09
C SER A 196 3.11 -45.14 -15.07
N PRO A 197 3.58 -44.26 -14.17
CA PRO A 197 2.71 -43.58 -13.22
C PRO A 197 1.92 -42.43 -13.85
N ILE A 198 2.27 -42.03 -15.09
CA ILE A 198 1.71 -40.87 -15.77
C ILE A 198 1.63 -41.11 -17.28
N LYS A 199 0.83 -40.30 -17.97
CA LYS A 199 0.91 -40.19 -19.43
C LYS A 199 2.05 -39.25 -19.83
N GLY A 200 2.95 -39.69 -20.70
CA GLY A 200 4.06 -38.88 -21.18
C GLY A 200 4.89 -39.59 -22.25
N THR A 201 5.94 -38.94 -22.74
CA THR A 201 6.87 -39.51 -23.72
C THR A 201 8.11 -40.01 -22.98
N VAL A 202 8.54 -41.23 -23.23
CA VAL A 202 9.81 -41.76 -22.72
C VAL A 202 10.96 -40.95 -23.32
N VAL A 203 11.75 -40.26 -22.50
CA VAL A 203 12.90 -39.47 -22.94
C VAL A 203 14.16 -40.33 -22.98
N SER A 204 14.45 -41.02 -21.89
CA SER A 204 15.62 -41.88 -21.74
C SER A 204 15.29 -43.13 -20.92
N ILE A 205 16.00 -44.21 -21.21
CA ILE A 205 15.96 -45.46 -20.46
C ILE A 205 17.35 -45.63 -19.86
N GLU A 206 17.43 -45.69 -18.54
CA GLU A 206 18.69 -45.64 -17.78
C GLU A 206 19.26 -47.04 -17.49
N VAL A 207 18.57 -48.10 -17.91
CA VAL A 207 18.95 -49.50 -17.63
C VAL A 207 18.84 -50.39 -18.86
N VAL A 208 19.52 -51.55 -18.81
CA VAL A 208 19.43 -52.58 -19.84
C VAL A 208 18.93 -53.92 -19.30
N LYS A 209 18.52 -54.82 -20.21
CA LYS A 209 18.10 -56.17 -19.84
C LYS A 209 19.23 -56.94 -19.14
N ASP A 210 18.87 -57.70 -18.12
CA ASP A 210 19.70 -58.50 -17.21
C ASP A 210 20.64 -57.68 -16.30
N GLU A 211 20.46 -56.36 -16.25
CA GLU A 211 21.15 -55.47 -15.31
C GLU A 211 20.61 -55.61 -13.88
N LYS A 212 21.51 -55.56 -12.89
CA LYS A 212 21.14 -55.44 -11.47
C LYS A 212 20.93 -53.97 -11.12
N VAL A 213 19.75 -53.65 -10.61
CA VAL A 213 19.38 -52.31 -10.14
C VAL A 213 19.15 -52.31 -8.64
N GLY A 214 19.52 -51.20 -7.98
CA GLY A 214 19.26 -50.98 -6.56
C GLY A 214 17.95 -50.23 -6.29
N ASP A 215 17.39 -50.39 -5.10
CA ASP A 215 16.28 -49.60 -4.57
C ASP A 215 16.54 -48.09 -4.73
N GLY A 216 15.60 -47.36 -5.33
CA GLY A 216 15.66 -45.94 -5.66
C GLY A 216 16.46 -45.59 -6.92
N GLN A 217 17.13 -46.54 -7.58
CA GLN A 217 17.91 -46.25 -8.79
C GLN A 217 16.98 -45.78 -9.93
N PRO A 218 17.28 -44.66 -10.62
CA PRO A 218 16.58 -44.24 -11.83
C PRO A 218 16.55 -45.35 -12.89
N ILE A 219 15.37 -45.63 -13.44
CA ILE A 219 15.21 -46.66 -14.47
C ILE A 219 14.77 -46.07 -15.81
N ILE A 220 13.85 -45.11 -15.80
CA ILE A 220 13.37 -44.45 -17.01
C ILE A 220 12.96 -43.01 -16.72
N VAL A 221 13.09 -42.12 -17.70
CA VAL A 221 12.64 -40.73 -17.62
C VAL A 221 11.48 -40.52 -18.58
N ILE A 222 10.38 -39.96 -18.07
CA ILE A 222 9.15 -39.70 -18.84
C ILE A 222 8.88 -38.19 -18.82
N GLU A 223 8.83 -37.57 -19.98
CA GLU A 223 8.45 -36.17 -20.11
C GLU A 223 6.93 -36.05 -20.26
N ALA A 224 6.33 -35.27 -19.37
CA ALA A 224 4.94 -34.86 -19.45
C ALA A 224 4.83 -33.38 -19.09
N MET A 225 4.09 -32.61 -19.89
CA MET A 225 3.81 -31.19 -19.62
C MET A 225 5.06 -30.33 -19.35
N LYS A 226 6.14 -30.54 -20.12
CA LYS A 226 7.46 -29.87 -19.97
C LYS A 226 8.22 -30.22 -18.68
N MET A 227 7.84 -31.29 -17.99
CA MET A 227 8.50 -31.78 -16.79
C MET A 227 8.95 -33.23 -17.02
N GLU A 228 10.21 -33.51 -16.70
CA GLU A 228 10.75 -34.87 -16.66
C GLU A 228 10.38 -35.55 -15.34
N HIS A 229 9.84 -36.76 -15.43
CA HIS A 229 9.51 -37.62 -14.29
C HIS A 229 10.42 -38.83 -14.34
N VAL A 230 11.30 -38.93 -13.35
CA VAL A 230 12.20 -40.07 -13.19
C VAL A 230 11.45 -41.18 -12.46
N VAL A 231 11.25 -42.32 -13.12
CA VAL A 231 10.73 -43.53 -12.49
C VAL A 231 11.91 -44.32 -11.94
N THR A 232 11.86 -44.66 -10.65
CA THR A 232 12.92 -45.37 -9.92
C THR A 232 12.54 -46.81 -9.62
N ALA A 233 13.51 -47.66 -9.30
CA ALA A 233 13.26 -49.00 -8.79
C ALA A 233 12.68 -48.94 -7.37
N ASP A 234 11.63 -49.69 -7.08
CA ASP A 234 11.06 -49.76 -5.72
C ASP A 234 11.79 -50.76 -4.80
N PHE A 235 12.73 -51.54 -5.35
CA PHE A 235 13.50 -52.55 -4.65
C PHE A 235 14.71 -53.04 -5.48
N ASP A 236 15.70 -53.62 -4.81
CA ASP A 236 16.81 -54.30 -5.48
C ASP A 236 16.30 -55.47 -6.36
N GLY A 237 16.70 -55.49 -7.62
CA GLY A 237 16.26 -56.51 -8.55
C GLY A 237 17.07 -56.61 -9.83
N ILE A 238 16.72 -57.58 -10.67
CA ILE A 238 17.30 -57.78 -12.00
C ILE A 238 16.26 -57.40 -13.05
N ILE A 239 16.62 -56.52 -13.99
CA ILE A 239 15.75 -56.13 -15.11
C ILE A 239 15.60 -57.31 -16.06
N ARG A 240 14.40 -57.84 -16.26
CA ARG A 240 14.15 -59.01 -17.14
C ARG A 240 13.66 -58.63 -18.52
N ALA A 241 12.96 -57.52 -18.63
CA ALA A 241 12.48 -56.99 -19.91
C ALA A 241 12.26 -55.49 -19.79
N VAL A 242 12.62 -54.74 -20.82
CA VAL A 242 12.19 -53.36 -21.02
C VAL A 242 11.21 -53.38 -22.18
N THR A 243 9.98 -52.90 -21.96
CA THR A 243 8.85 -53.04 -22.90
C THR A 243 8.56 -51.76 -23.70
N VAL A 244 9.33 -50.70 -23.46
CA VAL A 244 9.22 -49.39 -24.13
C VAL A 244 10.57 -48.96 -24.69
N SER A 245 10.57 -48.04 -25.65
CA SER A 245 11.76 -47.40 -26.23
C SER A 245 11.75 -45.89 -26.02
N ALA A 246 12.92 -45.24 -26.06
CA ALA A 246 12.97 -43.78 -26.09
C ALA A 246 12.15 -43.21 -27.27
N GLY A 247 11.34 -42.20 -26.98
CA GLY A 247 10.36 -41.60 -27.88
C GLY A 247 8.98 -42.27 -27.88
N ASP A 248 8.78 -43.39 -27.19
CA ASP A 248 7.44 -44.00 -27.09
C ASP A 248 6.55 -43.19 -26.15
N VAL A 249 5.27 -43.07 -26.53
CA VAL A 249 4.25 -42.42 -25.69
C VAL A 249 3.62 -43.49 -24.80
N VAL A 250 3.79 -43.34 -23.50
CA VAL A 250 3.20 -44.20 -22.46
C VAL A 250 2.03 -43.49 -21.80
N SER A 251 1.02 -44.26 -21.41
CA SER A 251 -0.14 -43.83 -20.62
C SER A 251 -0.04 -44.36 -19.19
N ASP A 252 -0.77 -43.76 -18.25
CA ASP A 252 -0.87 -44.25 -16.88
C ASP A 252 -1.29 -45.73 -16.85
N GLY A 253 -0.49 -46.57 -16.21
CA GLY A 253 -0.66 -48.02 -16.14
C GLY A 253 0.01 -48.83 -17.25
N ASP A 254 0.59 -48.21 -18.29
CA ASP A 254 1.30 -48.94 -19.34
C ASP A 254 2.55 -49.61 -18.78
N LEU A 255 2.77 -50.89 -19.11
CA LEU A 255 3.95 -51.64 -18.67
C LEU A 255 5.21 -51.05 -19.31
N ILE A 256 6.15 -50.60 -18.47
CA ILE A 256 7.42 -50.02 -18.88
C ILE A 256 8.52 -51.08 -18.91
N LEU A 257 8.61 -51.91 -17.86
CA LEU A 257 9.62 -52.94 -17.73
C LEU A 257 9.25 -53.98 -16.66
N ARG A 258 10.00 -55.08 -16.60
CA ARG A 258 9.84 -56.16 -15.60
C ARG A 258 11.10 -56.29 -14.77
N ILE A 259 10.94 -56.36 -13.46
CA ILE A 259 12.01 -56.50 -12.48
C ILE A 259 11.79 -57.75 -11.62
N GLU A 260 12.80 -58.61 -11.51
CA GLU A 260 12.81 -59.76 -10.60
C GLU A 260 13.48 -59.38 -9.29
N ARG A 261 12.80 -59.58 -8.16
CA ARG A 261 13.29 -59.15 -6.84
C ARG A 261 14.46 -60.02 -6.36
N LEU A 262 15.54 -59.39 -5.89
CA LEU A 262 16.67 -60.09 -5.27
C LEU A 262 16.38 -60.35 -3.77
N ASN A 263 16.50 -61.60 -3.32
CA ASN A 263 16.30 -61.96 -1.91
C ASN A 263 17.41 -61.40 -1.03
N GLY A 264 17.05 -60.56 -0.04
CA GLY A 264 17.96 -60.08 1.02
C GLY A 264 18.21 -58.56 1.09
N SER A 265 17.47 -57.73 0.34
CA SER A 265 17.71 -56.28 0.31
C SER A 265 17.06 -55.52 1.46
N SER A 266 17.90 -54.84 2.25
CA SER A 266 17.49 -53.80 3.18
C SER A 266 17.41 -52.47 2.44
N SER A 267 16.27 -51.78 2.51
CA SER A 267 16.07 -50.45 1.93
C SER A 267 17.14 -49.47 2.43
N ARG A 268 18.05 -49.06 1.54
CA ARG A 268 18.90 -47.89 1.76
C ARG A 268 18.28 -46.75 0.99
N MET A 269 17.62 -45.85 1.72
CA MET A 269 17.23 -44.55 1.18
C MET A 269 18.42 -43.92 0.45
N ILE A 270 18.30 -43.77 -0.87
CA ILE A 270 19.20 -42.92 -1.64
C ILE A 270 19.04 -41.52 -1.05
N THR A 271 20.11 -41.06 -0.41
CA THR A 271 20.17 -39.68 0.03
C THR A 271 20.24 -38.83 -1.24
N PRO A 272 19.28 -37.92 -1.50
CA PRO A 272 19.36 -37.05 -2.67
C PRO A 272 20.71 -36.34 -2.64
N ASN A 273 21.38 -36.26 -3.80
CA ASN A 273 22.63 -35.51 -3.95
C ASN A 273 22.48 -34.18 -3.21
N LYS A 274 23.32 -33.95 -2.20
CA LYS A 274 23.37 -32.66 -1.51
C LYS A 274 23.76 -31.61 -2.54
N VAL A 275 22.75 -30.90 -3.04
CA VAL A 275 22.96 -29.69 -3.84
C VAL A 275 23.68 -28.70 -2.94
N ASP A 276 24.82 -28.22 -3.39
CA ASP A 276 25.55 -27.18 -2.69
C ASP A 276 24.66 -25.92 -2.64
N PRO A 277 24.22 -25.47 -1.45
CA PRO A 277 23.34 -24.31 -1.33
C PRO A 277 24.02 -23.01 -1.79
N ASP A 278 25.35 -23.00 -1.86
CA ASP A 278 26.13 -21.82 -2.29
C ASP A 278 26.36 -21.81 -3.81
N LEU A 279 25.97 -22.86 -4.53
CA LEU A 279 26.06 -22.90 -5.99
C LEU A 279 25.04 -21.94 -6.63
N ILE A 280 25.54 -20.84 -7.19
CA ILE A 280 24.73 -19.92 -8.01
C ILE A 280 24.40 -20.61 -9.33
N ARG A 281 23.10 -20.87 -9.53
CA ARG A 281 22.59 -21.44 -10.79
C ARG A 281 22.68 -20.42 -11.93
N PRO A 282 22.75 -20.86 -13.19
CA PRO A 282 22.82 -19.94 -14.35
C PRO A 282 21.66 -18.94 -14.44
N ASP A 283 20.44 -19.34 -14.09
CA ASP A 283 19.26 -18.47 -14.08
C ASP A 283 19.35 -17.38 -12.98
N LEU A 284 19.88 -17.74 -11.81
CA LEU A 284 20.18 -16.79 -10.74
C LEU A 284 21.30 -15.85 -11.13
N GLN A 285 22.36 -16.35 -11.77
CA GLN A 285 23.45 -15.52 -12.28
C GLN A 285 22.94 -14.50 -13.30
N GLU A 286 22.10 -14.91 -14.26
CA GLU A 286 21.47 -13.99 -15.20
C GLU A 286 20.63 -12.92 -14.48
N ASN A 287 19.90 -13.30 -13.44
CA ASN A 287 19.16 -12.34 -12.62
C ASN A 287 20.09 -11.33 -11.91
N ILE A 288 21.21 -11.78 -11.35
CA ILE A 288 22.23 -10.93 -10.73
C ILE A 288 22.81 -9.95 -11.76
N ASP A 289 23.19 -10.45 -12.93
CA ASP A 289 23.76 -9.65 -14.03
C ASP A 289 22.76 -8.59 -14.52
N ARG A 290 21.47 -8.94 -14.61
CA ARG A 290 20.42 -7.98 -14.99
C ARG A 290 20.20 -6.90 -13.92
N HIS A 291 20.28 -7.25 -12.64
CA HIS A 291 20.17 -6.27 -11.56
C HIS A 291 21.40 -5.36 -11.47
N ALA A 292 22.58 -5.84 -11.87
CA ALA A 292 23.81 -5.06 -11.88
C ALA A 292 23.66 -3.72 -12.62
N PHE A 293 22.98 -3.71 -13.79
CA PHE A 293 22.69 -2.48 -14.55
C PHE A 293 21.97 -1.39 -13.76
N THR A 294 21.27 -1.75 -12.68
CA THR A 294 20.52 -0.79 -11.88
C THR A 294 21.35 -0.15 -10.78
N LEU A 295 22.49 -0.73 -10.41
CA LEU A 295 23.35 -0.32 -9.29
C LEU A 295 24.41 0.68 -9.74
N ASP A 296 24.77 1.60 -8.85
CA ASP A 296 25.70 2.69 -9.15
C ASP A 296 27.11 2.18 -9.51
N GLU A 297 27.56 1.09 -8.89
CA GLU A 297 28.87 0.49 -9.11
C GLU A 297 29.09 0.00 -10.57
N TYR A 298 28.00 -0.33 -11.28
CA TYR A 298 28.03 -0.73 -12.69
C TYR A 298 27.65 0.41 -13.65
N ARG A 299 27.56 1.66 -13.15
CA ARG A 299 27.20 2.85 -13.93
C ARG A 299 28.22 3.99 -13.81
N PRO A 300 29.54 3.73 -13.96
CA PRO A 300 30.59 4.69 -13.61
C PRO A 300 30.52 6.02 -14.38
N GLU A 301 30.06 6.02 -15.63
CA GLU A 301 29.90 7.25 -16.43
C GLU A 301 28.80 8.15 -15.86
N ALA A 302 27.65 7.58 -15.50
CA ALA A 302 26.54 8.31 -14.89
C ALA A 302 26.93 8.86 -13.52
N VAL A 303 27.62 8.03 -12.71
CA VAL A 303 28.16 8.43 -11.41
C VAL A 303 29.14 9.60 -11.58
N SER A 304 30.16 9.46 -12.44
CA SER A 304 31.16 10.51 -12.65
C SER A 304 30.52 11.83 -13.10
N LYS A 305 29.53 11.77 -14.00
CA LYS A 305 28.80 12.95 -14.47
C LYS A 305 27.93 13.57 -13.37
N ARG A 306 27.27 12.78 -12.53
CA ARG A 306 26.48 13.30 -11.40
C ARG A 306 27.38 13.98 -10.37
N ARG A 307 28.53 13.35 -10.05
CA ARG A 307 29.54 13.88 -9.12
C ARG A 307 30.19 15.17 -9.59
N SER A 308 30.35 15.39 -10.90
CA SER A 308 30.92 16.64 -11.41
C SER A 308 30.06 17.87 -11.10
N PHE A 309 28.77 17.68 -10.80
CA PHE A 309 27.87 18.74 -10.32
C PHE A 309 27.85 18.86 -8.79
N GLY A 310 28.65 18.08 -8.07
CA GLY A 310 28.63 18.01 -6.60
C GLY A 310 27.44 17.25 -6.02
N TYR A 311 26.66 16.55 -6.86
CA TYR A 311 25.46 15.83 -6.43
C TYR A 311 25.72 14.36 -6.15
N ARG A 312 24.87 13.78 -5.33
CA ARG A 312 24.83 12.36 -5.01
C ARG A 312 24.06 11.58 -6.05
N MET A 313 24.33 10.27 -6.08
CA MET A 313 23.45 9.34 -6.76
C MET A 313 22.22 9.13 -5.90
N ILE A 314 21.06 9.01 -6.54
CA ILE A 314 19.80 8.92 -5.81
C ILE A 314 19.73 7.68 -4.89
N ARG A 315 20.37 6.57 -5.26
CA ARG A 315 20.45 5.37 -4.43
C ARG A 315 21.18 5.63 -3.11
N GLU A 316 22.17 6.51 -3.09
CA GLU A 316 22.85 6.90 -1.84
C GLU A 316 21.92 7.66 -0.89
N SER A 317 21.05 8.51 -1.43
CA SER A 317 20.04 9.23 -0.64
C SER A 317 18.98 8.27 -0.09
N ILE A 318 18.58 7.26 -0.89
CA ILE A 318 17.68 6.19 -0.41
C ILE A 318 18.36 5.39 0.70
N THR A 319 19.61 4.96 0.52
CA THR A 319 20.38 4.22 1.52
C THR A 319 20.57 5.00 2.81
N GLN A 320 20.76 6.32 2.74
CA GLN A 320 20.80 7.14 3.94
C GLN A 320 19.41 7.24 4.61
N LEU A 321 18.35 7.36 3.82
CA LEU A 321 16.98 7.55 4.32
C LEU A 321 16.44 6.32 5.05
N VAL A 322 16.63 5.14 4.46
CA VAL A 322 16.05 3.88 4.93
C VAL A 322 17.00 3.12 5.84
N ASP A 323 16.46 2.40 6.81
CA ASP A 323 17.23 1.52 7.68
C ASP A 323 17.90 0.40 6.87
N GLU A 324 19.13 0.05 7.23
CA GLU A 324 19.96 -0.90 6.51
C GLU A 324 19.25 -2.25 6.30
N GLY A 325 19.30 -2.78 5.06
CA GLY A 325 18.72 -4.07 4.69
C GLY A 325 17.19 -4.10 4.56
N THR A 326 16.48 -3.01 4.90
CA THR A 326 15.00 -2.99 4.92
C THR A 326 14.37 -2.67 3.58
N PHE A 327 15.05 -1.93 2.69
CA PHE A 327 14.50 -1.50 1.42
C PHE A 327 14.26 -2.66 0.46
N LYS A 328 13.02 -2.82 0.01
CA LYS A 328 12.61 -3.77 -1.03
C LYS A 328 12.12 -3.01 -2.24
N GLU A 329 12.94 -3.01 -3.29
CA GLU A 329 12.67 -2.33 -4.55
C GLU A 329 11.63 -3.10 -5.38
N TYR A 330 10.71 -2.36 -5.99
CA TYR A 330 9.68 -2.88 -6.86
C TYR A 330 10.04 -2.60 -8.31
N TRP A 331 9.95 -3.63 -9.15
CA TRP A 331 10.20 -3.54 -10.59
C TRP A 331 11.56 -2.89 -10.94
N PRO A 332 12.69 -3.34 -10.34
CA PRO A 332 14.02 -2.79 -10.67
C PRO A 332 14.42 -3.02 -12.14
N LEU A 333 13.96 -4.12 -12.74
CA LEU A 333 14.34 -4.54 -14.10
C LEU A 333 13.52 -3.91 -15.24
N ILE A 334 12.61 -2.97 -14.96
CA ILE A 334 11.89 -2.27 -16.03
C ILE A 334 12.82 -1.32 -16.78
N VAL A 335 12.52 -1.11 -18.06
CA VAL A 335 13.22 -0.19 -18.96
C VAL A 335 12.23 0.74 -19.65
N ALA A 336 12.71 1.80 -20.29
CA ALA A 336 11.85 2.74 -21.02
C ALA A 336 11.10 2.04 -22.17
N ARG A 337 9.90 2.53 -22.50
CA ARG A 337 9.11 2.01 -23.64
C ARG A 337 9.66 2.59 -24.94
N GLN A 338 10.86 2.17 -25.36
CA GLN A 338 11.57 2.65 -26.55
C GLN A 338 12.13 1.50 -27.42
N HIS A 339 11.43 0.37 -27.43
CA HIS A 339 11.77 -0.85 -28.17
C HIS A 339 11.73 -0.70 -29.69
N THR A 340 11.05 0.32 -30.23
CA THR A 340 11.10 0.59 -31.69
C THR A 340 12.41 1.22 -32.11
N ARG A 341 13.13 1.86 -31.17
CA ARG A 341 14.36 2.62 -31.44
C ARG A 341 15.61 1.90 -30.95
N PHE A 342 15.50 1.10 -29.91
CA PHE A 342 16.63 0.45 -29.25
C PHE A 342 16.35 -1.02 -28.93
N ASP A 343 17.40 -1.83 -28.98
CA ASP A 343 17.34 -3.21 -28.50
C ASP A 343 17.24 -3.29 -26.96
N ILE A 344 16.93 -4.48 -26.45
CA ILE A 344 16.71 -4.68 -25.02
C ILE A 344 17.97 -4.45 -24.19
N ASP A 345 19.16 -4.74 -24.71
CA ASP A 345 20.42 -4.59 -23.96
C ASP A 345 20.83 -3.13 -23.84
N THR A 346 20.63 -2.35 -24.90
CA THR A 346 20.77 -0.89 -24.89
C THR A 346 19.81 -0.27 -23.88
N LEU A 347 18.55 -0.71 -23.85
CA LEU A 347 17.55 -0.23 -22.91
C LEU A 347 17.90 -0.60 -21.46
N ARG A 348 18.36 -1.83 -21.19
CA ARG A 348 18.84 -2.25 -19.86
C ARG A 348 19.96 -1.37 -19.35
N LYS A 349 20.94 -1.07 -20.21
CA LYS A 349 22.10 -0.24 -19.85
C LYS A 349 21.75 1.23 -19.65
N ASN A 350 20.93 1.81 -20.52
CA ASN A 350 20.72 3.26 -20.58
C ASN A 350 19.45 3.74 -19.88
N THR A 351 18.49 2.85 -19.65
CA THR A 351 17.21 3.18 -19.00
C THR A 351 16.89 2.29 -17.79
N PRO A 352 17.86 2.03 -16.89
CA PRO A 352 17.65 1.14 -15.76
C PRO A 352 16.51 1.66 -14.87
N ALA A 353 15.66 0.73 -14.41
CA ALA A 353 14.47 1.00 -13.61
C ALA A 353 13.49 2.03 -14.23
N ASP A 354 13.62 2.31 -15.53
CA ASP A 354 12.95 3.41 -16.24
C ASP A 354 13.15 4.81 -15.61
N GLY A 355 14.30 5.01 -14.97
CA GLY A 355 14.64 6.27 -14.30
C GLY A 355 13.85 6.57 -13.03
N LEU A 356 13.22 5.56 -12.44
CA LEU A 356 12.52 5.68 -11.17
C LEU A 356 12.76 4.46 -10.28
N ILE A 357 13.37 4.70 -9.12
CA ILE A 357 13.53 3.71 -8.06
C ILE A 357 12.35 3.85 -7.12
N ALA A 358 11.67 2.74 -6.84
CA ALA A 358 10.51 2.74 -5.97
C ALA A 358 10.50 1.51 -5.09
N GLY A 359 10.21 1.67 -3.81
CA GLY A 359 10.18 0.54 -2.88
C GLY A 359 9.58 0.87 -1.54
N ILE A 360 9.62 -0.13 -0.65
CA ILE A 360 9.18 -0.01 0.74
C ILE A 360 10.37 -0.35 1.63
N GLY A 361 10.63 0.47 2.65
CA GLY A 361 11.64 0.23 3.67
C GLY A 361 11.15 0.69 5.04
N SER A 362 12.03 0.64 6.03
CA SER A 362 11.81 1.29 7.32
C SER A 362 12.61 2.58 7.38
N ILE A 363 12.05 3.62 7.98
CA ILE A 363 12.68 4.91 8.27
C ILE A 363 12.52 5.15 9.76
N ASN A 364 13.63 5.48 10.45
CA ASN A 364 13.69 5.67 11.90
C ASN A 364 13.33 4.39 12.68
N GLY A 365 13.68 3.20 12.18
CA GLY A 365 13.36 1.92 12.82
C GLY A 365 14.01 1.71 14.19
N ASN A 366 15.09 2.44 14.48
CA ASN A 366 15.71 2.54 15.80
C ASN A 366 14.82 3.25 16.83
N LEU A 367 13.92 4.14 16.39
CA LEU A 367 12.98 4.88 17.24
C LEU A 367 11.57 4.29 17.21
N PHE A 368 11.12 3.80 16.04
CA PHE A 368 9.73 3.38 15.82
C PHE A 368 9.67 1.98 15.19
N LYS A 369 9.09 0.99 15.88
CA LYS A 369 9.04 -0.38 15.35
C LYS A 369 7.93 -0.58 14.33
N ALA A 370 6.66 -0.40 14.74
CA ALA A 370 5.52 -0.68 13.86
C ALA A 370 5.31 0.42 12.80
N ASP A 371 5.58 1.67 13.17
CA ASP A 371 5.30 2.86 12.35
C ASP A 371 6.53 3.38 11.58
N SER A 372 7.63 2.62 11.52
CA SER A 372 8.80 2.97 10.69
C SER A 372 8.59 2.70 9.21
N ARG A 373 7.64 1.86 8.82
CA ARG A 373 7.47 1.46 7.42
C ARG A 373 7.04 2.66 6.57
N ALA A 374 7.80 2.93 5.51
CA ALA A 374 7.53 4.00 4.58
C ALA A 374 7.77 3.54 3.13
N MET A 375 7.09 4.21 2.22
CA MET A 375 7.30 4.08 0.79
C MET A 375 8.28 5.15 0.32
N VAL A 376 9.24 4.75 -0.52
CA VAL A 376 10.17 5.68 -1.16
C VAL A 376 9.97 5.62 -2.66
N ILE A 377 9.78 6.78 -3.29
CA ILE A 377 9.67 6.98 -4.73
C ILE A 377 10.74 7.98 -5.11
N ALA A 378 11.66 7.63 -6.00
CA ALA A 378 12.81 8.45 -6.26
C ALA A 378 13.19 8.45 -7.74
N TYR A 379 13.11 9.62 -8.38
CA TYR A 379 13.57 9.78 -9.75
C TYR A 379 15.09 9.75 -9.83
N ASP A 380 15.62 9.09 -10.85
CA ASP A 380 17.03 9.11 -11.19
C ASP A 380 17.27 10.08 -12.35
N TYR A 381 17.75 11.29 -12.04
CA TYR A 381 18.02 12.32 -13.05
C TYR A 381 19.05 11.87 -14.10
N THR A 382 19.91 10.91 -13.77
CA THR A 382 20.91 10.40 -14.73
C THR A 382 20.28 9.54 -15.83
N VAL A 383 19.04 9.09 -15.66
CA VAL A 383 18.26 8.37 -16.66
C VAL A 383 17.23 9.31 -17.29
N LEU A 384 17.49 9.71 -18.53
CA LEU A 384 16.57 10.54 -19.33
C LEU A 384 16.09 11.80 -18.57
N ALA A 385 16.98 12.44 -17.81
CA ALA A 385 16.68 13.64 -17.01
C ALA A 385 15.56 13.47 -15.97
N GLY A 386 15.37 12.25 -15.44
CA GLY A 386 14.33 11.98 -14.43
C GLY A 386 12.91 12.19 -14.96
N THR A 387 12.71 12.09 -16.27
CA THR A 387 11.42 12.32 -16.92
C THR A 387 10.45 11.16 -16.71
N GLN A 388 9.16 11.47 -16.77
CA GLN A 388 8.05 10.56 -16.52
C GLN A 388 7.63 9.86 -17.81
N GLY A 389 7.89 8.56 -17.91
CA GLY A 389 7.56 7.70 -19.05
C GLY A 389 6.46 6.69 -18.72
N ALA A 390 6.04 5.88 -19.69
CA ALA A 390 4.89 4.99 -19.49
C ALA A 390 5.13 3.92 -18.41
N ARG A 391 6.36 3.38 -18.31
CA ARG A 391 6.67 2.31 -17.35
C ARG A 391 6.90 2.86 -15.95
N ASN A 392 7.54 4.02 -15.80
CA ASN A 392 7.69 4.65 -14.50
C ASN A 392 6.38 5.29 -13.97
N HIS A 393 5.43 5.70 -14.82
CA HIS A 393 4.06 6.00 -14.40
C HIS A 393 3.36 4.76 -13.85
N ALA A 394 3.39 3.63 -14.57
CA ALA A 394 2.79 2.38 -14.09
C ALA A 394 3.41 1.89 -12.77
N LYS A 395 4.73 2.09 -12.58
CA LYS A 395 5.44 1.82 -11.32
C LYS A 395 4.91 2.72 -10.20
N GLN A 396 4.76 4.03 -10.43
CA GLN A 396 4.19 4.95 -9.45
C GLN A 396 2.76 4.56 -9.05
N ASP A 397 1.87 4.29 -10.02
CA ASP A 397 0.48 3.92 -9.74
C ASP A 397 0.39 2.64 -8.91
N ARG A 398 1.22 1.63 -9.23
CA ARG A 398 1.32 0.39 -8.45
C ARG A 398 1.69 0.67 -7.00
N MET A 399 2.59 1.62 -6.80
CA MET A 399 3.11 2.02 -5.49
C MET A 399 2.11 2.88 -4.73
N PHE A 400 1.50 3.90 -5.33
CA PHE A 400 0.46 4.71 -4.68
C PHE A 400 -0.77 3.88 -4.29
N SER A 401 -1.15 2.89 -5.12
CA SER A 401 -2.15 1.87 -4.76
C SER A 401 -1.75 1.06 -3.51
N LEU A 402 -0.46 0.77 -3.31
CA LEU A 402 0.03 0.13 -2.08
C LEU A 402 0.07 1.10 -0.90
N ALA A 403 0.55 2.33 -1.08
CA ALA A 403 0.56 3.36 -0.04
C ALA A 403 -0.84 3.57 0.52
N LYS A 404 -1.86 3.65 -0.35
CA LYS A 404 -3.27 3.78 0.05
C LYS A 404 -3.79 2.57 0.83
N ARG A 405 -3.52 1.35 0.36
CA ARG A 405 -4.02 0.10 1.00
C ARG A 405 -3.32 -0.19 2.32
N LEU A 406 -2.01 0.05 2.39
CA LEU A 406 -1.18 -0.24 3.54
C LEU A 406 -1.04 0.96 4.50
N LYS A 407 -1.53 2.13 4.09
CA LYS A 407 -1.43 3.42 4.81
C LYS A 407 0.03 3.76 5.16
N LEU A 408 0.89 3.67 4.15
CA LEU A 408 2.32 3.98 4.30
C LEU A 408 2.58 5.45 4.00
N PRO A 409 3.32 6.19 4.84
CA PRO A 409 3.92 7.47 4.47
C PRO A 409 4.73 7.34 3.18
N VAL A 410 4.77 8.41 2.39
CA VAL A 410 5.51 8.44 1.12
C VAL A 410 6.58 9.52 1.16
N VAL A 411 7.82 9.14 0.87
CA VAL A 411 8.92 10.07 0.58
C VAL A 411 9.19 10.06 -0.92
N LEU A 412 8.99 11.21 -1.56
CA LEU A 412 9.18 11.44 -2.98
C LEU A 412 10.45 12.28 -3.21
N PHE A 413 11.46 11.72 -3.89
CA PHE A 413 12.55 12.52 -4.45
C PHE A 413 12.17 12.98 -5.86
N GLY A 414 11.83 14.26 -5.99
CA GLY A 414 11.10 14.81 -7.12
C GLY A 414 11.94 15.37 -8.28
N GLU A 415 13.25 15.18 -8.30
CA GLU A 415 14.12 15.72 -9.35
C GLU A 415 13.76 15.14 -10.74
N GLY A 416 13.41 15.99 -11.70
CA GLY A 416 13.09 15.55 -13.05
C GLY A 416 12.42 16.61 -13.95
N GLY A 417 12.40 16.33 -15.24
CA GLY A 417 11.98 17.26 -16.29
C GLY A 417 10.51 17.18 -16.74
N GLY A 418 9.66 16.39 -16.08
CA GLY A 418 8.26 16.20 -16.47
C GLY A 418 8.06 15.07 -17.48
N GLY A 419 6.96 15.14 -18.24
CA GLY A 419 6.56 14.11 -19.20
C GLY A 419 7.63 13.83 -20.26
N ARG A 420 7.89 12.55 -20.50
CA ARG A 420 8.98 12.11 -21.39
C ARG A 420 8.55 12.10 -22.86
N PRO A 421 9.31 12.74 -23.77
CA PRO A 421 9.11 12.61 -25.20
C PRO A 421 9.75 11.33 -25.76
N GLY A 422 9.25 10.87 -26.91
CA GLY A 422 9.91 9.82 -27.72
C GLY A 422 9.77 8.40 -27.17
N GLU A 423 8.73 8.13 -26.38
CA GLU A 423 8.27 6.76 -26.08
C GLU A 423 7.59 6.15 -27.32
N ASP A 424 7.72 4.83 -27.51
CA ASP A 424 7.04 4.10 -28.58
C ASP A 424 5.54 4.36 -28.49
N PRO A 425 4.82 4.57 -29.60
CA PRO A 425 3.37 4.70 -29.57
C PRO A 425 2.71 3.39 -29.11
N GLY A 426 1.79 3.46 -28.14
CA GLY A 426 0.92 2.36 -27.75
C GLY A 426 -0.41 2.36 -28.52
N GLY A 427 -0.50 3.21 -29.54
CA GLY A 427 -1.72 3.56 -30.27
C GLY A 427 -1.86 5.08 -30.41
N ILE A 428 -3.05 5.54 -30.81
CA ILE A 428 -3.45 6.94 -30.68
C ILE A 428 -3.83 7.15 -29.21
N GLU A 429 -2.98 7.85 -28.45
CA GLU A 429 -3.15 8.04 -27.01
C GLU A 429 -3.60 9.48 -26.69
N VAL A 430 -4.45 9.63 -25.66
CA VAL A 430 -4.83 10.93 -25.11
C VAL A 430 -4.12 11.08 -23.75
N GLY A 431 -2.99 11.79 -23.71
CA GLY A 431 -2.12 11.88 -22.52
C GLY A 431 -2.66 12.64 -21.29
N ILE A 432 -3.98 12.77 -21.14
CA ILE A 432 -4.64 13.38 -19.97
C ILE A 432 -5.32 12.34 -19.07
N ASP A 433 -5.29 11.06 -19.45
CA ASP A 433 -5.87 9.93 -18.71
C ASP A 433 -4.87 9.29 -17.72
N THR A 434 -3.70 9.91 -17.53
CA THR A 434 -2.68 9.47 -16.58
C THR A 434 -3.16 9.65 -15.13
N ASP A 435 -3.39 8.53 -14.45
CA ASP A 435 -4.00 8.52 -13.12
C ASP A 435 -2.99 8.81 -11.99
N THR A 436 -1.69 8.84 -12.27
CA THR A 436 -0.61 9.03 -11.28
C THR A 436 -0.81 10.26 -10.41
N PHE A 437 -1.15 11.40 -11.00
CA PHE A 437 -1.36 12.65 -10.27
C PHE A 437 -2.60 12.56 -9.37
N THR A 438 -3.67 11.95 -9.87
CA THR A 438 -4.90 11.68 -9.11
C THR A 438 -4.62 10.75 -7.92
N GLN A 439 -3.91 9.64 -8.14
CA GLN A 439 -3.60 8.67 -7.10
C GLN A 439 -2.70 9.26 -6.01
N TYR A 440 -1.69 10.05 -6.39
CA TYR A 440 -0.84 10.73 -5.42
C TYR A 440 -1.62 11.77 -4.60
N ALA A 441 -2.40 12.64 -5.24
CA ALA A 441 -3.23 13.63 -4.55
C ALA A 441 -4.28 12.96 -3.64
N GLN A 442 -4.80 11.79 -4.00
CA GLN A 442 -5.68 11.00 -3.13
C GLN A 442 -5.02 10.50 -1.84
N LEU A 443 -3.69 10.52 -1.72
CA LEU A 443 -2.99 10.18 -0.48
C LEU A 443 -2.96 11.34 0.52
N SER A 444 -3.12 12.59 0.08
CA SER A 444 -3.12 13.77 0.97
C SER A 444 -4.18 13.63 2.06
N GLY A 445 -3.79 13.86 3.32
CA GLY A 445 -4.64 13.67 4.50
C GLY A 445 -4.94 12.22 4.88
N LEU A 446 -4.44 11.22 4.14
CA LEU A 446 -4.49 9.80 4.50
C LEU A 446 -3.17 9.33 5.12
N VAL A 447 -2.05 9.70 4.52
CA VAL A 447 -0.69 9.35 4.93
C VAL A 447 0.21 10.58 4.79
N PRO A 448 1.27 10.73 5.60
CA PRO A 448 2.23 11.82 5.43
C PRO A 448 2.92 11.76 4.06
N LEU A 449 2.95 12.89 3.35
CA LEU A 449 3.60 13.05 2.06
C LEU A 449 4.78 14.01 2.17
N VAL A 450 5.99 13.51 1.92
CA VAL A 450 7.24 14.29 2.01
C VAL A 450 7.88 14.36 0.63
N ALA A 451 8.06 15.57 0.11
CA ALA A 451 8.83 15.78 -1.10
C ALA A 451 10.23 16.30 -0.79
N VAL A 452 11.23 15.71 -1.43
CA VAL A 452 12.63 16.15 -1.40
C VAL A 452 13.04 16.54 -2.82
N VAL A 453 13.62 17.73 -2.98
CA VAL A 453 14.07 18.22 -4.29
C VAL A 453 15.52 18.69 -4.21
N ASN A 454 16.35 18.06 -5.02
CA ASN A 454 17.67 18.55 -5.41
C ASN A 454 17.64 18.82 -6.92
N GLY A 455 18.37 19.83 -7.38
CA GLY A 455 18.46 20.15 -8.81
C GLY A 455 17.12 20.58 -9.43
N ARG A 456 16.80 20.05 -10.62
CA ARG A 456 15.74 20.58 -11.49
C ARG A 456 14.45 19.77 -11.33
N CYS A 457 13.34 20.44 -11.05
CA CYS A 457 12.02 19.81 -10.91
C CYS A 457 10.98 20.59 -11.72
N PHE A 458 10.48 20.00 -12.80
CA PHE A 458 9.52 20.66 -13.69
C PHE A 458 8.28 19.82 -14.02
N ALA A 459 7.20 20.52 -14.36
CA ALA A 459 5.96 19.97 -14.91
C ALA A 459 5.36 18.87 -14.01
N GLY A 460 5.17 17.65 -14.53
CA GLY A 460 4.52 16.59 -13.77
C GLY A 460 5.30 16.15 -12.53
N ASN A 461 6.64 16.28 -12.52
CA ASN A 461 7.42 16.08 -11.30
C ASN A 461 7.04 17.13 -10.24
N THR A 462 6.96 18.40 -10.63
CA THR A 462 6.54 19.50 -9.75
C THR A 462 5.11 19.34 -9.27
N ALA A 463 4.20 18.84 -10.11
CA ALA A 463 2.81 18.59 -9.70
C ALA A 463 2.71 17.58 -8.54
N LEU A 464 3.54 16.52 -8.55
CA LEU A 464 3.64 15.58 -7.44
C LEU A 464 4.28 16.24 -6.21
N VAL A 465 5.41 16.95 -6.38
CA VAL A 465 6.09 17.67 -5.29
C VAL A 465 5.15 18.66 -4.60
N ALA A 466 4.46 19.51 -5.37
CA ALA A 466 3.51 20.53 -4.91
C ALA A 466 2.25 19.95 -4.24
N SER A 467 1.96 18.67 -4.45
CA SER A 467 0.84 17.96 -3.80
C SER A 467 1.23 17.33 -2.47
N SER A 468 2.47 17.51 -2.00
CA SER A 468 2.99 16.92 -0.75
C SER A 468 2.71 17.83 0.45
N ASP A 469 2.73 17.26 1.65
CA ASP A 469 2.49 18.00 2.89
C ASP A 469 3.66 18.94 3.22
N VAL A 470 4.88 18.52 2.87
CA VAL A 470 6.10 19.31 3.01
C VAL A 470 7.01 19.15 1.78
N ILE A 471 7.64 20.25 1.37
CA ILE A 471 8.67 20.33 0.34
C ILE A 471 9.98 20.76 0.99
N ILE A 472 10.94 19.83 1.01
CA ILE A 472 12.31 20.05 1.45
C ILE A 472 13.16 20.22 0.18
N ALA A 473 13.78 21.38 0.00
CA ALA A 473 14.58 21.67 -1.19
C ALA A 473 15.99 22.11 -0.83
N THR A 474 16.96 21.69 -1.64
CA THR A 474 18.35 22.16 -1.52
C THR A 474 18.51 23.57 -2.09
N GLU A 475 19.50 24.34 -1.63
CA GLU A 475 19.81 25.68 -2.16
C GLU A 475 19.97 25.74 -3.69
N GLY A 476 20.53 24.70 -4.30
CA GLY A 476 20.72 24.60 -5.76
C GLY A 476 19.49 24.15 -6.55
N ALA A 477 18.32 23.99 -5.91
CA ALA A 477 17.12 23.50 -6.58
C ALA A 477 16.39 24.60 -7.38
N THR A 478 15.66 24.17 -8.41
CA THR A 478 14.73 25.01 -9.19
C THR A 478 13.44 24.24 -9.44
N LEU A 479 12.31 24.87 -9.14
CA LEU A 479 10.97 24.27 -9.25
C LEU A 479 10.10 25.12 -10.19
N GLY A 480 9.34 24.48 -11.08
CA GLY A 480 8.36 25.22 -11.91
C GLY A 480 7.35 24.33 -12.61
N MET A 481 6.12 24.81 -12.77
CA MET A 481 5.08 24.04 -13.47
C MET A 481 5.36 23.82 -14.97
N GLY A 482 6.30 24.57 -15.56
CA GLY A 482 6.81 24.34 -16.91
C GLY A 482 8.32 24.49 -16.94
N GLY A 483 9.01 23.55 -17.59
CA GLY A 483 10.44 23.65 -17.84
C GLY A 483 10.75 24.54 -19.05
N PRO A 484 12.03 24.84 -19.32
CA PRO A 484 12.45 25.74 -20.42
C PRO A 484 11.84 25.44 -21.79
N ALA A 485 11.79 24.16 -22.18
CA ALA A 485 11.22 23.76 -23.46
C ALA A 485 9.72 24.04 -23.59
N MET A 486 8.97 23.98 -22.47
CA MET A 486 7.54 24.30 -22.45
C MET A 486 7.31 25.82 -22.52
N ILE A 487 8.17 26.60 -21.87
CA ILE A 487 8.14 28.07 -21.90
C ILE A 487 8.44 28.58 -23.32
N GLU A 488 9.50 28.05 -23.94
CA GLU A 488 9.87 28.35 -25.32
C GLU A 488 8.78 27.91 -26.30
N GLY A 489 8.28 26.67 -26.15
CA GLY A 489 7.20 26.14 -26.99
C GLY A 489 5.90 26.94 -26.89
N GLY A 490 5.66 27.64 -25.78
CA GLY A 490 4.55 28.57 -25.59
C GLY A 490 4.80 29.98 -26.12
N GLY A 491 5.98 30.27 -26.69
CA GLY A 491 6.35 31.60 -27.18
C GLY A 491 6.65 32.63 -26.09
N LEU A 492 6.93 32.18 -24.86
CA LEU A 492 7.13 33.06 -23.70
C LEU A 492 8.59 33.50 -23.50
N GLY A 493 9.47 33.15 -24.44
CA GLY A 493 10.90 33.43 -24.41
C GLY A 493 11.75 32.19 -24.09
N VAL A 494 13.06 32.40 -24.00
CA VAL A 494 14.04 31.34 -23.73
C VAL A 494 14.70 31.65 -22.39
N TYR A 495 14.70 30.65 -21.50
CA TYR A 495 15.27 30.75 -20.16
C TYR A 495 16.10 29.51 -19.87
N THR A 496 17.13 29.67 -19.06
CA THR A 496 17.84 28.54 -18.45
C THR A 496 16.97 27.89 -17.37
N PRO A 497 17.16 26.60 -17.06
CA PRO A 497 16.45 25.94 -15.96
C PRO A 497 16.53 26.69 -14.62
N GLU A 498 17.67 27.30 -14.34
CA GLU A 498 17.96 28.01 -13.09
C GLU A 498 17.20 29.36 -12.99
N GLU A 499 16.73 29.92 -14.10
CA GLU A 499 15.94 31.17 -14.13
C GLU A 499 14.44 30.94 -13.92
N VAL A 500 13.95 29.70 -14.06
CA VAL A 500 12.50 29.41 -14.06
C VAL A 500 11.89 29.57 -12.67
N GLY A 501 12.52 28.99 -11.65
CA GLY A 501 12.01 29.04 -10.28
C GLY A 501 13.08 28.74 -9.23
N PRO A 502 14.13 29.57 -9.16
CA PRO A 502 15.17 29.43 -8.15
C PRO A 502 14.62 29.56 -6.73
N MET A 503 15.37 29.06 -5.74
CA MET A 503 14.97 29.12 -4.33
C MET A 503 14.75 30.54 -3.80
N SER A 504 15.39 31.55 -4.40
CA SER A 504 15.12 32.97 -4.10
C SER A 504 13.68 33.40 -4.39
N PHE A 505 12.93 32.66 -5.22
CA PHE A 505 11.51 32.88 -5.47
C PHE A 505 10.66 31.92 -4.62
N GLN A 506 11.02 30.64 -4.63
CA GLN A 506 10.15 29.57 -4.11
C GLN A 506 10.12 29.48 -2.58
N VAL A 507 11.15 29.96 -1.90
CA VAL A 507 11.19 30.02 -0.45
C VAL A 507 10.31 31.16 0.10
N PRO A 508 10.47 32.44 -0.33
CA PRO A 508 9.65 33.52 0.19
C PRO A 508 8.19 33.50 -0.28
N ASN A 509 7.87 32.83 -1.40
CA ASN A 509 6.48 32.71 -1.87
C ASN A 509 5.72 31.54 -1.24
N GLY A 510 6.34 30.74 -0.36
CA GLY A 510 5.69 29.64 0.36
C GLY A 510 5.57 28.32 -0.39
N VAL A 511 6.14 28.18 -1.59
CA VAL A 511 6.18 26.90 -2.30
C VAL A 511 7.13 25.91 -1.62
N VAL A 512 8.31 26.36 -1.21
CA VAL A 512 9.28 25.53 -0.48
C VAL A 512 9.10 25.75 1.02
N ASP A 513 8.87 24.66 1.75
CA ASP A 513 8.62 24.71 3.18
C ASP A 513 9.91 24.75 3.99
N ILE A 514 10.93 23.99 3.59
CA ILE A 514 12.23 23.92 4.27
C ILE A 514 13.36 23.99 3.23
N LEU A 515 14.19 25.02 3.34
CA LEU A 515 15.42 25.14 2.57
C LEU A 515 16.57 24.49 3.34
N VAL A 516 17.32 23.61 2.69
CA VAL A 516 18.50 22.96 3.26
C VAL A 516 19.71 23.13 2.34
N LYS A 517 20.91 22.94 2.90
CA LYS A 517 22.15 23.13 2.14
C LYS A 517 22.34 22.11 1.02
N ASP A 518 22.12 20.83 1.31
CA ASP A 518 22.45 19.72 0.42
C ASP A 518 21.53 18.50 0.64
N GLU A 519 21.73 17.47 -0.20
CA GLU A 519 20.93 16.24 -0.19
C GLU A 519 21.03 15.46 1.13
N SER A 520 22.18 15.52 1.81
CA SER A 520 22.34 14.84 3.11
C SER A 520 21.48 15.50 4.17
N ALA A 521 21.52 16.83 4.24
CA ALA A 521 20.66 17.61 5.12
C ALA A 521 19.16 17.42 4.77
N ALA A 522 18.83 17.27 3.48
CA ALA A 522 17.46 17.01 3.05
C ALA A 522 16.92 15.67 3.58
N VAL A 523 17.74 14.62 3.53
CA VAL A 523 17.37 13.30 4.06
C VAL A 523 17.19 13.34 5.57
N GLU A 524 18.09 13.98 6.32
CA GLU A 524 17.95 14.09 7.78
C GLU A 524 16.72 14.92 8.18
N THR A 525 16.42 16.00 7.45
CA THR A 525 15.19 16.77 7.63
C THR A 525 13.95 15.94 7.32
N ALA A 526 13.96 15.11 6.26
CA ALA A 526 12.85 14.22 5.93
C ALA A 526 12.61 13.17 7.03
N LYS A 527 13.68 12.58 7.60
CA LYS A 527 13.59 11.70 8.77
C LYS A 527 13.01 12.40 9.99
N LYS A 528 13.50 13.62 10.29
CA LYS A 528 13.02 14.43 11.42
C LYS A 528 11.54 14.77 11.25
N TYR A 529 11.14 15.25 10.07
CA TYR A 529 9.75 15.55 9.74
C TYR A 529 8.84 14.32 9.91
N LEU A 530 9.21 13.17 9.34
CA LEU A 530 8.42 11.94 9.49
C LEU A 530 8.28 11.51 10.94
N SER A 531 9.32 11.71 11.78
CA SER A 531 9.30 11.29 13.17
C SER A 531 8.09 11.82 13.96
N TYR A 532 7.61 13.04 13.67
CA TYR A 532 6.47 13.63 14.39
C TYR A 532 5.15 12.89 14.10
N PHE A 533 5.07 12.17 12.98
CA PHE A 533 3.92 11.37 12.57
C PHE A 533 4.06 9.88 12.93
N GLN A 534 5.23 9.46 13.43
CA GLN A 534 5.52 8.07 13.79
C GLN A 534 5.28 7.76 15.28
N GLY A 535 5.03 8.80 16.09
CA GLY A 535 4.62 8.66 17.49
C GLY A 535 5.56 9.32 18.48
N THR A 536 5.52 8.84 19.72
CA THR A 536 6.34 9.32 20.84
C THR A 536 7.73 8.70 20.80
N ILE A 537 8.74 9.44 21.27
CA ILE A 537 10.10 8.91 21.45
C ILE A 537 10.42 8.73 22.94
N ASP A 538 11.24 7.73 23.24
CA ASP A 538 11.83 7.54 24.56
C ASP A 538 13.16 8.31 24.63
N GLY A 539 13.45 8.91 25.79
CA GLY A 539 14.67 9.70 26.00
C GLY A 539 14.59 11.09 25.37
N TRP A 540 14.52 12.10 26.21
CA TRP A 540 14.46 13.52 25.82
C TRP A 540 15.23 14.35 26.85
N GLU A 541 15.72 15.50 26.42
CA GLU A 541 16.34 16.50 27.27
C GLU A 541 15.51 17.79 27.24
N VAL A 542 15.50 18.52 28.34
CA VAL A 542 14.78 19.78 28.49
C VAL A 542 15.71 20.85 29.03
N SER A 543 15.63 22.05 28.46
CA SER A 543 16.34 23.22 28.96
C SER A 543 15.76 23.70 30.30
N ASP A 544 16.52 24.48 31.08
CA ASP A 544 15.95 25.19 32.24
C ASP A 544 14.80 26.09 31.74
N GLN A 545 13.64 26.00 32.38
CA GLN A 545 12.45 26.77 32.01
C GLN A 545 12.42 28.14 32.70
N LYS A 546 13.24 28.38 33.74
CA LYS A 546 13.28 29.68 34.46
C LYS A 546 13.63 30.89 33.59
N PRO A 547 14.51 30.80 32.57
CA PRO A 547 14.78 31.91 31.65
C PRO A 547 13.51 32.49 30.98
N LEU A 548 12.45 31.69 30.77
CA LEU A 548 11.18 32.15 30.20
C LEU A 548 10.56 33.34 30.95
N ARG A 549 10.87 33.51 32.25
CA ARG A 549 10.44 34.65 33.07
C ARG A 549 11.01 36.00 32.60
N HIS A 550 12.06 35.97 31.79
CA HIS A 550 12.80 37.15 31.36
C HIS A 550 12.88 37.31 29.83
N GLU A 551 12.43 36.31 29.05
CA GLU A 551 12.42 36.38 27.58
C GLU A 551 11.54 37.51 27.05
N VAL A 552 10.40 37.77 27.72
CA VAL A 552 9.52 38.89 27.38
C VAL A 552 9.89 40.11 28.23
N PRO A 553 10.33 41.22 27.61
CA PRO A 553 10.69 42.42 28.36
C PRO A 553 9.48 43.07 29.05
N GLU A 554 9.67 43.54 30.28
CA GLU A 554 8.64 44.32 31.00
C GLU A 554 8.23 45.60 30.26
N ASN A 555 9.17 46.21 29.54
CA ASN A 555 8.83 47.29 28.61
C ASN A 555 8.05 46.72 27.41
N ARG A 556 6.73 46.88 27.45
CA ARG A 556 5.77 46.42 26.44
C ARG A 556 6.07 46.82 24.98
N LEU A 557 6.86 47.88 24.76
CA LEU A 557 7.23 48.32 23.42
C LEU A 557 8.48 47.61 22.87
N ARG A 558 9.21 46.87 23.71
CA ARG A 558 10.46 46.22 23.32
C ARG A 558 10.18 44.84 22.69
N LEU A 559 10.88 44.55 21.59
CA LEU A 559 10.81 43.28 20.89
C LEU A 559 11.61 42.19 21.63
N TYR A 560 11.27 40.94 21.33
CA TYR A 560 11.95 39.71 21.73
C TYR A 560 11.75 38.67 20.63
N ASP A 561 12.53 37.59 20.66
CA ASP A 561 12.41 36.51 19.69
C ASP A 561 11.50 35.39 20.23
N MET A 562 10.37 35.17 19.56
CA MET A 562 9.43 34.08 19.90
C MET A 562 10.06 32.70 19.68
N ARG A 563 11.06 32.57 18.80
CA ARG A 563 11.74 31.27 18.57
C ARG A 563 12.52 30.81 19.78
N GLU A 564 13.10 31.72 20.55
CA GLU A 564 13.80 31.38 21.81
C GLU A 564 12.83 30.81 22.85
N ILE A 565 11.61 31.35 22.92
CA ILE A 565 10.54 30.80 23.76
C ILE A 565 10.15 29.40 23.29
N ILE A 566 9.92 29.21 21.97
CA ILE A 566 9.57 27.90 21.40
C ILE A 566 10.67 26.87 21.70
N THR A 567 11.94 27.22 21.43
CA THR A 567 13.10 26.34 21.65
C THR A 567 13.27 26.01 23.13
N THR A 568 13.03 26.96 24.04
CA THR A 568 13.12 26.71 25.49
C THR A 568 12.00 25.79 25.97
N LEU A 569 10.77 25.94 25.46
CA LEU A 569 9.63 25.09 25.81
C LEU A 569 9.75 23.68 25.24
N ALA A 570 10.34 23.52 24.06
CA ALA A 570 10.49 22.26 23.37
C ALA A 570 11.56 21.36 24.01
N ASP A 571 11.51 20.06 23.72
CA ASP A 571 12.65 19.17 23.95
C ASP A 571 13.84 19.64 23.12
N VAL A 572 15.05 19.49 23.65
CA VAL A 572 16.30 19.87 22.95
C VAL A 572 16.33 19.22 21.56
N ASP A 573 16.74 20.00 20.56
CA ASP A 573 16.81 19.61 19.13
C ASP A 573 15.48 19.15 18.49
N SER A 574 14.34 19.34 19.15
CA SER A 574 13.05 18.87 18.63
C SER A 574 12.31 19.90 17.78
N PHE A 575 12.70 21.17 17.78
CA PHE A 575 12.04 22.18 16.93
C PHE A 575 12.41 21.99 15.45
N LEU A 576 11.39 21.91 14.60
CA LEU A 576 11.49 21.94 13.14
C LEU A 576 10.51 22.97 12.60
N GLU A 577 11.03 24.14 12.22
CA GLU A 577 10.22 25.21 11.66
C GLU A 577 9.82 24.91 10.20
N ILE A 578 8.57 25.26 9.86
CA ILE A 578 7.96 25.04 8.54
C ILE A 578 7.62 26.41 7.92
N ARG A 579 8.01 26.61 6.65
CA ARG A 579 7.83 27.84 5.88
C ARG A 579 8.38 29.09 6.59
N GLU A 580 9.58 29.01 7.20
CA GLU A 580 10.18 30.11 7.99
C GLU A 580 10.12 31.47 7.26
N LYS A 581 10.35 31.48 5.94
CA LYS A 581 10.45 32.69 5.11
C LYS A 581 9.14 33.13 4.42
N PHE A 582 8.05 32.41 4.59
CA PHE A 582 6.72 32.78 4.08
C PHE A 582 5.76 33.07 5.24
N GLY A 583 4.85 34.02 5.07
CA GLY A 583 3.89 34.39 6.11
C GLY A 583 4.58 34.67 7.46
N VAL A 584 5.71 35.40 7.43
CA VAL A 584 6.70 35.47 8.53
C VAL A 584 6.17 36.06 9.84
N GLY A 585 4.99 36.70 9.81
CA GLY A 585 4.23 37.12 10.99
C GLY A 585 3.70 35.96 11.84
N LEU A 586 3.64 34.76 11.26
CA LEU A 586 3.22 33.55 11.94
C LEU A 586 4.29 32.47 11.80
N ILE A 587 4.83 32.02 12.93
CA ILE A 587 5.75 30.90 13.05
C ILE A 587 4.91 29.63 13.11
N THR A 588 5.29 28.62 12.33
CA THR A 588 4.67 27.29 12.35
C THR A 588 5.77 26.25 12.38
N GLY A 589 5.61 25.19 13.15
CA GLY A 589 6.60 24.12 13.18
C GLY A 589 6.20 22.95 14.05
N PHE A 590 6.99 21.89 14.05
CA PHE A 590 6.81 20.77 14.95
C PHE A 590 7.82 20.82 16.09
N ILE A 591 7.38 20.46 17.28
CA ILE A 591 8.21 20.31 18.49
C ILE A 591 7.90 18.97 19.15
N ARG A 592 8.69 18.63 20.17
CA ARG A 592 8.29 17.63 21.16
C ARG A 592 8.27 18.22 22.55
N VAL A 593 7.39 17.69 23.41
CA VAL A 593 7.39 17.95 24.84
C VAL A 593 7.27 16.59 25.54
N GLU A 594 8.33 16.21 26.26
CA GLU A 594 8.51 14.89 26.87
C GLU A 594 8.37 13.74 25.85
N GLY A 595 8.99 13.91 24.69
CA GLY A 595 8.98 12.95 23.59
C GLY A 595 7.67 12.93 22.78
N ARG A 596 6.61 13.63 23.20
CA ARG A 596 5.30 13.67 22.52
C ARG A 596 5.29 14.77 21.45
N PRO A 597 4.88 14.48 20.20
CA PRO A 597 4.88 15.47 19.12
C PRO A 597 3.75 16.50 19.29
N LEU A 598 4.06 17.77 19.02
CA LEU A 598 3.08 18.86 18.90
C LEU A 598 3.39 19.73 17.67
N GLY A 599 2.35 20.28 17.06
CA GLY A 599 2.49 21.42 16.17
C GLY A 599 2.48 22.71 16.98
N VAL A 600 3.33 23.67 16.67
CA VAL A 600 3.34 25.00 17.27
C VAL A 600 2.91 26.04 16.24
N VAL A 601 2.03 26.95 16.65
CA VAL A 601 1.66 28.16 15.91
C VAL A 601 1.92 29.35 16.82
N ALA A 602 2.72 30.32 16.38
CA ALA A 602 3.09 31.45 17.20
C ALA A 602 3.14 32.77 16.42
N ASN A 603 2.76 33.88 17.05
CA ASN A 603 2.96 35.20 16.46
C ASN A 603 4.44 35.58 16.51
N ASN A 604 4.94 36.22 15.46
CA ASN A 604 6.30 36.77 15.42
C ASN A 604 6.28 38.30 15.67
N PRO A 605 6.68 38.78 16.87
CA PRO A 605 6.65 40.20 17.17
C PRO A 605 7.55 41.06 16.28
N HIS A 606 8.57 40.48 15.63
CA HIS A 606 9.45 41.20 14.72
C HIS A 606 8.79 41.59 13.39
N HIS A 607 7.64 40.99 13.04
CA HIS A 607 6.89 41.32 11.83
C HIS A 607 5.53 41.91 12.18
N LEU A 608 5.28 43.16 11.78
CA LEU A 608 4.02 43.88 12.05
C LEU A 608 3.61 43.83 13.53
N ALA A 609 4.59 43.81 14.44
CA ALA A 609 4.38 43.65 15.87
C ALA A 609 3.59 42.37 16.26
N GLY A 610 3.61 41.32 15.43
CA GLY A 610 2.87 40.07 15.64
C GLY A 610 1.45 40.06 15.06
N ALA A 611 1.06 41.11 14.31
CA ALA A 611 -0.25 41.14 13.64
C ALA A 611 -0.35 40.05 12.57
N ILE A 612 -1.57 39.54 12.37
CA ILE A 612 -1.84 38.51 11.35
C ILE A 612 -2.22 39.19 10.04
N ASP A 613 -1.37 39.07 9.03
CA ASP A 613 -1.63 39.47 7.64
C ASP A 613 -2.13 38.28 6.80
N SER A 614 -2.42 38.51 5.51
CA SER A 614 -2.99 37.47 4.64
C SER A 614 -2.09 36.24 4.49
N ALA A 615 -0.79 36.43 4.32
CA ALA A 615 0.16 35.33 4.17
C ALA A 615 0.36 34.57 5.49
N GLY A 616 0.41 35.27 6.63
CA GLY A 616 0.42 34.65 7.95
C GLY A 616 -0.84 33.84 8.22
N ALA A 617 -2.02 34.36 7.83
CA ALA A 617 -3.29 33.66 7.97
C ALA A 617 -3.37 32.38 7.13
N ASP A 618 -2.92 32.42 5.88
CA ASP A 618 -2.85 31.24 5.01
C ASP A 618 -1.93 30.17 5.58
N LYS A 619 -0.71 30.57 5.95
CA LYS A 619 0.28 29.68 6.58
C LYS A 619 -0.27 29.02 7.84
N GLY A 620 -0.91 29.80 8.72
CA GLY A 620 -1.52 29.30 9.95
C GLY A 620 -2.65 28.33 9.68
N ALA A 621 -3.58 28.69 8.79
CA ALA A 621 -4.73 27.85 8.45
C ALA A 621 -4.29 26.49 7.87
N ARG A 622 -3.34 26.49 6.91
CA ARG A 622 -2.80 25.26 6.35
C ARG A 622 -2.10 24.40 7.40
N PHE A 623 -1.27 24.99 8.25
CA PHE A 623 -0.52 24.24 9.26
C PHE A 623 -1.44 23.63 10.34
N VAL A 624 -2.46 24.36 10.78
CA VAL A 624 -3.49 23.83 11.69
C VAL A 624 -4.25 22.67 11.04
N GLN A 625 -4.60 22.78 9.76
CA GLN A 625 -5.23 21.70 9.01
C GLN A 625 -4.32 20.46 8.90
N LEU A 626 -3.02 20.64 8.65
CA LEU A 626 -2.02 19.57 8.61
C LEU A 626 -1.94 18.84 9.96
N CYS A 627 -1.84 19.58 11.06
CA CYS A 627 -1.82 19.00 12.41
C CYS A 627 -3.11 18.22 12.69
N ASP A 628 -4.27 18.81 12.38
CA ASP A 628 -5.55 18.16 12.62
C ASP A 628 -5.74 16.91 11.74
N ALA A 629 -5.28 16.97 10.48
CA ALA A 629 -5.31 15.84 9.55
C ALA A 629 -4.57 14.62 10.09
N PHE A 630 -3.56 14.77 10.96
CA PHE A 630 -2.78 13.65 11.52
C PHE A 630 -2.89 13.51 13.04
N ASP A 631 -3.88 14.14 13.67
CA ASP A 631 -4.12 14.07 15.12
C ASP A 631 -2.92 14.54 15.96
N ILE A 632 -2.13 15.50 15.45
CA ILE A 632 -1.01 16.11 16.18
C ILE A 632 -1.53 17.28 17.02
N PRO A 633 -1.48 17.24 18.37
CA PRO A 633 -1.90 18.34 19.23
C PRO A 633 -1.21 19.66 18.90
N ILE A 634 -1.92 20.77 19.08
CA ILE A 634 -1.46 22.11 18.68
C ILE A 634 -1.17 22.95 19.93
N LEU A 635 0.01 23.58 19.98
CA LEU A 635 0.35 24.64 20.92
C LEU A 635 0.23 25.99 20.20
N SER A 636 -0.61 26.88 20.72
CA SER A 636 -0.80 28.24 20.20
C SER A 636 -0.17 29.26 21.15
N LEU A 637 0.94 29.88 20.74
CA LEU A 637 1.67 30.90 21.51
C LEU A 637 1.32 32.30 20.99
N MET A 638 0.68 33.11 21.83
CA MET A 638 0.00 34.32 21.38
C MET A 638 0.68 35.60 21.87
N ASP A 639 1.13 36.41 20.92
CA ASP A 639 1.53 37.80 21.09
C ASP A 639 1.01 38.62 19.90
N CYS A 640 -0.32 38.72 19.83
CA CYS A 640 -1.07 39.20 18.68
C CYS A 640 -1.80 40.51 19.01
N PRO A 641 -1.45 41.63 18.34
CA PRO A 641 -2.18 42.89 18.44
C PRO A 641 -3.48 42.92 17.60
N GLY A 642 -3.79 41.83 16.90
CA GLY A 642 -4.98 41.70 16.05
C GLY A 642 -4.67 41.23 14.63
N ILE A 643 -5.72 41.14 13.82
CA ILE A 643 -5.58 41.05 12.36
C ILE A 643 -5.03 42.38 11.87
N MET A 644 -4.13 42.37 10.90
CA MET A 644 -3.58 43.58 10.31
C MET A 644 -4.72 44.44 9.72
N VAL A 645 -4.56 45.77 9.70
CA VAL A 645 -5.60 46.67 9.18
C VAL A 645 -5.01 47.72 8.26
N GLY A 646 -5.84 48.26 7.37
CA GLY A 646 -5.50 49.37 6.49
C GLY A 646 -5.74 49.04 5.01
N PRO A 647 -6.00 50.06 4.16
CA PRO A 647 -6.39 49.83 2.77
C PRO A 647 -5.41 48.96 1.98
N ASP A 648 -4.11 49.06 2.27
CA ASP A 648 -3.08 48.31 1.56
C ASP A 648 -3.16 46.80 1.81
N VAL A 649 -3.35 46.39 3.08
CA VAL A 649 -3.51 44.97 3.40
C VAL A 649 -4.87 44.44 2.94
N GLU A 650 -5.92 45.26 2.93
CA GLU A 650 -7.23 44.85 2.40
C GLU A 650 -7.19 44.52 0.90
N ARG A 651 -6.32 45.15 0.11
CA ARG A 651 -6.12 44.80 -1.31
C ARG A 651 -5.60 43.38 -1.53
N THR A 652 -5.02 42.77 -0.50
CA THR A 652 -4.56 41.37 -0.52
C THR A 652 -5.68 40.37 -0.23
N ALA A 653 -6.94 40.82 -0.19
CA ALA A 653 -8.11 40.02 0.18
C ALA A 653 -8.08 39.51 1.64
N LEU A 654 -7.52 40.32 2.55
CA LEU A 654 -7.31 39.97 3.96
C LEU A 654 -8.55 39.39 4.64
N VAL A 655 -9.73 39.96 4.38
CA VAL A 655 -11.01 39.45 4.91
C VAL A 655 -11.18 37.94 4.68
N ARG A 656 -10.84 37.43 3.49
CA ARG A 656 -10.96 36.00 3.18
C ARG A 656 -9.83 35.18 3.79
N HIS A 657 -8.61 35.66 3.71
CA HIS A 657 -7.44 34.96 4.25
C HIS A 657 -7.51 34.82 5.76
N ALA A 658 -7.78 35.92 6.49
CA ALA A 658 -7.92 35.90 7.94
C ALA A 658 -9.03 34.95 8.41
N LEU A 659 -10.17 34.89 7.72
CA LEU A 659 -11.25 33.96 8.06
C LEU A 659 -10.93 32.49 7.82
N ARG A 660 -9.87 32.15 7.06
CA ARG A 660 -9.41 30.74 6.97
C ARG A 660 -9.00 30.22 8.35
N MET A 661 -8.29 31.01 9.15
CA MET A 661 -7.89 30.59 10.51
C MET A 661 -9.10 30.35 11.42
N PHE A 662 -10.13 31.19 11.33
CA PHE A 662 -11.38 30.99 12.08
C PHE A 662 -12.08 29.69 11.66
N ASN A 663 -12.27 29.49 10.35
CA ASN A 663 -12.97 28.32 9.84
C ASN A 663 -12.22 27.03 10.16
N VAL A 664 -10.90 26.99 9.93
CA VAL A 664 -10.10 25.81 10.24
C VAL A 664 -10.09 25.56 11.74
N GLY A 665 -9.72 26.57 12.53
CA GLY A 665 -9.56 26.43 13.98
C GLY A 665 -10.86 26.08 14.71
N ALA A 666 -12.02 26.58 14.27
CA ALA A 666 -13.31 26.22 14.87
C ALA A 666 -13.77 24.79 14.51
N ASN A 667 -13.17 24.15 13.49
CA ASN A 667 -13.57 22.83 13.00
C ASN A 667 -12.51 21.75 13.22
N ILE A 668 -11.40 22.05 13.90
CA ILE A 668 -10.45 21.01 14.32
C ILE A 668 -11.11 20.11 15.35
N SER A 669 -10.70 18.84 15.35
CA SER A 669 -11.05 17.87 16.40
C SER A 669 -9.84 17.48 17.24
N THR A 670 -8.66 17.91 16.81
CA THR A 670 -7.40 17.68 17.50
C THR A 670 -7.23 18.69 18.63
N PRO A 671 -6.70 18.28 19.80
CA PRO A 671 -6.48 19.16 20.93
C PRO A 671 -5.64 20.38 20.60
N MET A 672 -6.03 21.52 21.16
CA MET A 672 -5.28 22.78 21.10
C MET A 672 -5.02 23.28 22.51
N PHE A 673 -3.83 23.83 22.76
CA PHE A 673 -3.42 24.42 24.02
C PHE A 673 -3.01 25.87 23.77
N GLY A 674 -3.64 26.82 24.45
CA GLY A 674 -3.40 28.25 24.28
C GLY A 674 -2.53 28.83 25.38
N VAL A 675 -1.51 29.60 25.00
CA VAL A 675 -0.66 30.37 25.93
C VAL A 675 -0.54 31.80 25.42
N VAL A 676 -1.11 32.75 26.15
CA VAL A 676 -0.92 34.18 25.87
C VAL A 676 0.39 34.65 26.49
N VAL A 677 1.36 34.96 25.64
CA VAL A 677 2.71 35.40 26.04
C VAL A 677 2.72 36.89 26.38
N ARG A 678 2.04 37.72 25.57
CA ARG A 678 1.94 39.17 25.81
C ARG A 678 0.65 39.77 25.26
N LYS A 679 0.60 40.23 24.01
CA LYS A 679 -0.60 40.90 23.48
C LYS A 679 -1.68 39.89 23.11
N ALA A 680 -2.91 40.15 23.55
CA ALA A 680 -4.10 39.39 23.18
C ALA A 680 -5.22 40.36 22.78
N TYR A 681 -5.12 40.89 21.56
CA TYR A 681 -6.05 41.92 21.09
C TYR A 681 -6.98 41.46 19.96
N GLY A 682 -8.27 41.77 20.15
CA GLY A 682 -9.31 41.66 19.13
C GLY A 682 -9.42 40.30 18.44
N LEU A 683 -9.83 40.34 17.16
CA LEU A 683 -10.09 39.12 16.38
C LEU A 683 -8.83 38.30 16.07
N GLY A 684 -7.64 38.91 16.10
CA GLY A 684 -6.39 38.20 15.78
C GLY A 684 -6.05 37.13 16.80
N VAL A 685 -6.14 37.44 18.10
CA VAL A 685 -5.92 36.43 19.15
C VAL A 685 -7.03 35.38 19.18
N GLN A 686 -8.28 35.77 18.87
CA GLN A 686 -9.36 34.79 18.73
C GLN A 686 -9.07 33.80 17.59
N ALA A 687 -8.55 34.27 16.46
CA ALA A 687 -8.13 33.40 15.37
C ALA A 687 -7.03 32.41 15.81
N MET A 688 -6.08 32.86 16.63
CA MET A 688 -5.02 32.01 17.20
C MET A 688 -5.55 30.93 18.14
N CYS A 689 -6.68 31.16 18.82
CA CYS A 689 -7.36 30.17 19.65
C CYS A 689 -8.36 29.29 18.87
N GLY A 690 -8.43 29.39 17.54
CA GLY A 690 -9.45 28.68 16.78
C GLY A 690 -10.86 29.28 16.91
N ALA A 691 -10.94 30.60 16.84
CA ALA A 691 -12.13 31.47 16.90
C ALA A 691 -12.67 31.82 18.30
N SER A 692 -12.19 31.20 19.38
CA SER A 692 -12.56 31.55 20.75
C SER A 692 -11.54 31.01 21.75
N SER A 693 -11.28 31.72 22.86
CA SER A 693 -10.43 31.21 23.94
C SER A 693 -11.00 29.98 24.68
N GLY A 694 -12.26 29.63 24.43
CA GLY A 694 -12.89 28.40 24.94
C GLY A 694 -12.74 27.18 24.02
N VAL A 695 -12.08 27.31 22.86
CA VAL A 695 -11.81 26.17 21.96
C VAL A 695 -10.60 25.34 22.42
N PRO A 696 -9.46 25.95 22.83
CA PRO A 696 -8.37 25.20 23.42
C PRO A 696 -8.79 24.43 24.67
N ASN A 697 -8.16 23.28 24.92
CA ASN A 697 -8.35 22.48 26.13
C ASN A 697 -7.98 23.25 27.41
N PHE A 698 -7.02 24.15 27.29
CA PHE A 698 -6.81 25.25 28.23
C PHE A 698 -6.33 26.48 27.45
N THR A 699 -6.62 27.66 27.98
CA THR A 699 -6.03 28.94 27.58
C THR A 699 -5.46 29.62 28.82
N VAL A 700 -4.14 29.58 28.99
CA VAL A 700 -3.43 30.25 30.09
C VAL A 700 -2.70 31.49 29.59
N ALA A 701 -2.26 32.35 30.50
CA ALA A 701 -1.53 33.56 30.15
C ALA A 701 -0.34 33.81 31.08
N TRP A 702 0.71 34.43 30.55
CA TRP A 702 1.85 34.91 31.34
C TRP A 702 1.51 36.23 32.03
N PRO A 703 2.25 36.63 33.09
CA PRO A 703 2.00 37.89 33.80
C PRO A 703 2.19 39.13 32.91
N THR A 704 2.98 39.00 31.86
CA THR A 704 3.20 40.02 30.82
C THR A 704 2.02 40.19 29.88
N ALA A 705 0.98 39.36 29.97
CA ALA A 705 -0.15 39.44 29.07
C ALA A 705 -0.98 40.72 29.26
N GLU A 706 -1.48 41.25 28.15
CA GLU A 706 -2.39 42.38 28.10
C GLU A 706 -3.56 42.10 27.15
N PHE A 707 -4.79 42.33 27.64
CA PHE A 707 -6.03 41.98 26.96
C PHE A 707 -6.82 43.23 26.57
N ALA A 708 -7.25 43.32 25.31
CA ALA A 708 -8.06 44.42 24.82
C ALA A 708 -8.87 44.03 23.58
N ALA A 709 -10.00 44.70 23.34
CA ALA A 709 -10.79 44.47 22.12
C ALA A 709 -10.11 45.02 20.84
N MET A 710 -9.29 46.06 21.00
CA MET A 710 -8.52 46.73 19.95
C MET A 710 -7.34 47.47 20.59
N ASN A 711 -6.55 48.20 19.79
CA ASN A 711 -5.53 49.10 20.33
C ASN A 711 -6.12 50.05 21.41
N ILE A 712 -5.46 50.10 22.57
CA ILE A 712 -5.98 50.75 23.77
C ILE A 712 -6.14 52.27 23.58
N GLU A 713 -5.14 52.94 22.99
CA GLU A 713 -5.22 54.37 22.68
C GLU A 713 -6.40 54.69 21.74
N GLY A 714 -6.60 53.86 20.72
CA GLY A 714 -7.73 53.97 19.80
C GLY A 714 -9.07 53.80 20.52
N SER A 715 -9.18 52.82 21.41
CA SER A 715 -10.39 52.55 22.19
C SER A 715 -10.76 53.74 23.09
N VAL A 716 -9.79 54.35 23.78
CA VAL A 716 -10.01 55.54 24.61
C VAL A 716 -10.48 56.73 23.77
N LYS A 717 -9.86 56.98 22.61
CA LYS A 717 -10.29 58.07 21.70
C LYS A 717 -11.75 57.90 21.24
N LEU A 718 -12.17 56.67 20.99
CA LEU A 718 -13.54 56.37 20.53
C LEU A 718 -14.55 56.46 21.68
N ALA A 719 -14.23 55.83 22.81
CA ALA A 719 -15.12 55.76 23.97
C ALA A 719 -15.35 57.13 24.62
N PHE A 720 -14.29 57.93 24.74
CA PHE A 720 -14.33 59.25 25.38
C PHE A 720 -14.32 60.40 24.36
N ARG A 721 -14.74 60.14 23.11
CA ARG A 721 -14.66 61.13 22.04
C ARG A 721 -15.38 62.43 22.39
N LYS A 722 -16.57 62.31 22.99
CA LYS A 722 -17.41 63.46 23.34
C LYS A 722 -16.74 64.31 24.41
N GLU A 723 -16.29 63.70 25.49
CA GLU A 723 -15.59 64.34 26.60
C GLU A 723 -14.30 65.01 26.13
N LEU A 724 -13.52 64.32 25.29
CA LEU A 724 -12.28 64.88 24.71
C LEU A 724 -12.56 66.10 23.82
N MET A 725 -13.66 66.11 23.06
CA MET A 725 -14.03 67.25 22.21
C MET A 725 -14.57 68.44 23.03
N GLU A 726 -15.12 68.20 24.22
CA GLU A 726 -15.61 69.25 25.13
C GLU A 726 -14.47 70.00 25.83
N ILE A 727 -13.31 69.37 26.04
CA ILE A 727 -12.12 70.03 26.61
C ILE A 727 -11.47 70.90 25.53
N VAL A 728 -11.49 72.23 25.70
CA VAL A 728 -10.98 73.20 24.70
C VAL A 728 -9.45 73.25 24.71
N ASP A 729 -8.84 73.25 25.89
CA ASP A 729 -7.39 73.33 26.07
C ASP A 729 -6.70 72.03 25.62
N SER A 730 -5.65 72.15 24.81
CA SER A 730 -4.98 70.99 24.21
C SER A 730 -4.17 70.19 25.22
N ASP A 731 -3.57 70.85 26.21
CA ASP A 731 -2.73 70.20 27.21
C ASP A 731 -3.60 69.50 28.26
N GLU A 732 -4.71 70.11 28.66
CA GLU A 732 -5.72 69.50 29.51
C GLU A 732 -6.36 68.28 28.83
N ARG A 733 -6.71 68.40 27.53
CA ARG A 733 -7.26 67.27 26.76
C ARG A 733 -6.26 66.12 26.68
N ARG A 734 -4.98 66.44 26.47
CA ARG A 734 -3.91 65.44 26.44
C ARG A 734 -3.73 64.77 27.80
N ALA A 735 -3.68 65.53 28.89
CA ALA A 735 -3.57 64.98 30.23
C ALA A 735 -4.74 64.06 30.58
N TYR A 736 -5.97 64.44 30.22
CA TYR A 736 -7.15 63.59 30.39
C TYR A 736 -7.10 62.33 29.53
N PHE A 737 -6.66 62.44 28.27
CA PHE A 737 -6.44 61.29 27.39
C PHE A 737 -5.41 60.31 27.98
N ASP A 738 -4.24 60.82 28.37
CA ASP A 738 -3.14 60.02 28.92
C ASP A 738 -3.56 59.33 30.23
N GLN A 739 -4.31 60.02 31.10
CA GLN A 739 -4.89 59.42 32.32
C GLN A 739 -5.84 58.25 32.00
N ARG A 740 -6.72 58.40 31.00
CA ARG A 740 -7.65 57.35 30.59
C ARG A 740 -6.93 56.16 29.96
N VAL A 741 -5.88 56.43 29.17
CA VAL A 741 -5.01 55.41 28.58
C VAL A 741 -4.26 54.64 29.66
N GLU A 742 -3.65 55.33 30.64
CA GLU A 742 -2.96 54.69 31.75
C GLU A 742 -3.88 53.76 32.54
N LYS A 743 -5.09 54.23 32.86
CA LYS A 743 -6.10 53.38 33.50
C LYS A 743 -6.48 52.18 32.65
N ALA A 744 -6.73 52.36 31.36
CA ALA A 744 -7.10 51.27 30.46
C ALA A 744 -5.98 50.22 30.34
N TYR A 745 -4.72 50.66 30.37
CA TYR A 745 -3.57 49.75 30.43
C TYR A 745 -3.49 48.98 31.74
N ASP A 746 -3.75 49.63 32.87
CA ASP A 746 -3.78 48.95 34.15
C ASP A 746 -4.89 47.89 34.19
N ASP A 747 -6.10 48.25 33.74
CA ASP A 747 -7.24 47.33 33.65
C ASP A 747 -6.96 46.14 32.69
N ALA A 748 -6.15 46.36 31.63
CA ALA A 748 -5.82 45.35 30.62
C ALA A 748 -4.75 44.33 31.06
N LYS A 749 -3.98 44.60 32.13
CA LYS A 749 -2.95 43.66 32.64
C LYS A 749 -3.58 42.33 33.00
N ALA A 750 -2.87 41.24 32.72
CA ALA A 750 -3.36 39.87 32.90
C ALA A 750 -4.04 39.62 34.26
N VAL A 751 -3.38 40.02 35.34
CA VAL A 751 -3.87 39.85 36.72
C VAL A 751 -5.16 40.61 37.02
N ASN A 752 -5.43 41.70 36.31
CA ASN A 752 -6.65 42.49 36.46
C ASN A 752 -7.76 41.96 35.53
N ALA A 753 -7.43 41.74 34.26
CA ALA A 753 -8.36 41.29 33.24
C ALA A 753 -8.93 39.89 33.51
N ALA A 754 -8.10 38.95 33.99
CA ALA A 754 -8.50 37.57 34.25
C ALA A 754 -9.57 37.44 35.36
N SER A 755 -9.75 38.44 36.22
CA SER A 755 -10.82 38.48 37.23
C SER A 755 -12.23 38.37 36.62
N SER A 756 -12.36 38.71 35.33
CA SER A 756 -13.61 38.64 34.58
C SER A 756 -13.76 37.35 33.75
N GLY A 757 -12.83 36.40 33.87
CA GLY A 757 -12.75 35.19 33.06
C GLY A 757 -12.13 35.43 31.67
N GLY A 758 -12.27 34.45 30.77
CA GLY A 758 -11.78 34.50 29.39
C GLY A 758 -10.43 33.82 29.14
N VAL A 759 -9.65 33.60 30.21
CA VAL A 759 -8.50 32.70 30.31
C VAL A 759 -8.65 31.86 31.58
N ASP A 760 -8.02 30.70 31.63
CA ASP A 760 -8.16 29.72 32.71
C ASP A 760 -7.27 30.04 33.92
N GLU A 761 -6.07 30.56 33.69
CA GLU A 761 -5.11 30.91 34.75
C GLU A 761 -4.03 31.91 34.25
N ILE A 762 -3.48 32.69 35.17
CA ILE A 762 -2.25 33.46 34.99
C ILE A 762 -1.09 32.67 35.64
N ILE A 763 -0.19 32.14 34.82
CA ILE A 763 0.82 31.17 35.24
C ILE A 763 2.22 31.79 35.33
N ASP A 764 3.13 31.19 36.10
CA ASP A 764 4.56 31.45 35.95
C ASP A 764 4.99 30.96 34.54
N PRO A 765 5.69 31.77 33.73
CA PRO A 765 6.20 31.33 32.43
C PRO A 765 6.96 30.00 32.48
N ALA A 766 7.67 29.73 33.57
CA ALA A 766 8.42 28.48 33.76
C ALA A 766 7.52 27.23 33.91
N ASP A 767 6.24 27.40 34.26
CA ASP A 767 5.27 26.31 34.44
C ASP A 767 4.54 25.95 33.15
N THR A 768 4.73 26.71 32.06
CA THR A 768 4.05 26.50 30.76
C THR A 768 4.17 25.06 30.28
N ARG A 769 5.36 24.47 30.43
CA ARG A 769 5.62 23.09 30.00
C ARG A 769 4.85 22.06 30.83
N ALA A 770 4.68 22.29 32.13
CA ALA A 770 3.89 21.44 33.01
C ALA A 770 2.39 21.49 32.67
N TRP A 771 1.89 22.66 32.25
CA TRP A 771 0.52 22.80 31.73
C TRP A 771 0.31 22.01 30.43
N ILE A 772 1.25 22.11 29.49
CA ILE A 772 1.21 21.33 28.24
C ILE A 772 1.12 19.82 28.55
N ILE A 773 1.97 19.32 29.45
CA ILE A 773 1.97 17.90 29.84
C ILE A 773 0.68 17.49 30.56
N SER A 774 0.17 18.33 31.44
CA SER A 774 -1.12 18.09 32.12
C SER A 774 -2.27 17.99 31.10
N GLY A 775 -2.30 18.90 30.12
CA GLY A 775 -3.26 18.87 29.02
C GLY A 775 -3.14 17.60 28.19
N LEU A 776 -1.92 17.23 27.78
CA LEU A 776 -1.64 16.02 27.01
C LEU A 776 -1.98 14.72 27.77
N ASN A 777 -1.84 14.70 29.09
CA ASN A 777 -2.18 13.55 29.94
C ASN A 777 -3.69 13.42 30.19
N ALA A 778 -4.44 14.51 30.09
CA ALA A 778 -5.90 14.49 30.20
C ALA A 778 -6.60 13.98 28.93
N LEU A 779 -5.87 13.87 27.80
CA LEU A 779 -6.44 13.42 26.53
C LEU A 779 -6.76 11.92 26.54
N PRO A 780 -7.92 11.51 25.99
CA PRO A 780 -8.21 10.09 25.81
C PRO A 780 -7.26 9.46 24.78
N PRO A 781 -7.06 8.13 24.81
CA PRO A 781 -6.29 7.43 23.79
C PRO A 781 -6.81 7.71 22.37
N LEU A 782 -5.89 7.99 21.44
CA LEU A 782 -6.24 8.21 20.03
C LEU A 782 -6.83 6.94 19.42
N LYS A 783 -7.99 7.08 18.77
CA LYS A 783 -8.62 5.99 18.01
C LYS A 783 -7.91 5.83 16.68
N LYS A 784 -7.47 4.61 16.36
CA LYS A 784 -6.89 4.30 15.05
C LYS A 784 -7.92 4.57 13.94
N ARG A 785 -7.59 5.45 12.99
CA ARG A 785 -8.51 5.84 11.92
C ARG A 785 -8.46 4.90 10.73
N GLU A 786 -9.64 4.58 10.19
CA GLU A 786 -9.76 3.76 9.00
C GLU A 786 -9.66 4.55 7.68
N GLY A 787 -9.92 5.86 7.71
CA GLY A 787 -9.86 6.76 6.55
C GLY A 787 -9.28 8.12 6.89
N LYS A 788 -9.51 9.10 6.00
CA LYS A 788 -9.03 10.48 6.17
C LYS A 788 -9.93 11.26 7.13
N LYS A 789 -9.35 12.23 7.87
CA LYS A 789 -10.13 13.22 8.61
C LYS A 789 -10.62 14.34 7.68
N HIS A 790 -9.74 14.82 6.81
CA HIS A 790 -10.06 15.79 5.76
C HIS A 790 -10.05 15.11 4.39
N PRO A 791 -10.85 15.55 3.40
CA PRO A 791 -10.78 15.02 2.05
C PRO A 791 -9.37 15.09 1.44
N TYR A 792 -8.65 16.17 1.77
CA TYR A 792 -7.24 16.44 1.47
C TYR A 792 -6.73 17.53 2.43
N ILE A 793 -5.41 17.73 2.48
CA ILE A 793 -4.78 18.89 3.11
C ILE A 793 -4.56 19.91 2.00
N ASP A 794 -5.08 21.13 2.17
CA ASP A 794 -4.95 22.19 1.19
C ASP A 794 -3.46 22.52 0.97
N PRO A 795 -2.94 22.50 -0.28
CA PRO A 795 -1.55 22.88 -0.55
C PRO A 795 -1.20 24.32 -0.16
N TRP A 796 -2.20 25.21 0.04
CA TRP A 796 -1.98 26.62 0.31
C TRP A 796 -2.20 27.08 1.75
#